data_AF-A0A8S3S7Q4-F1
#
_entry.id   AF-A0A8S3S7Q4-F1
#
_cell.length_a   1.000
_cell.length_b   1.000
_cell.length_c   1.000
_cell.angle_alpha   90.00
_cell.angle_beta   90.00
_cell.angle_gamma   90.00
#
_symmetry.space_group_name_H-M   'P 1'
#
loop_
_entity.id
_entity.type
_entity.pdbx_description
1 polymer ?
#
loop_
_entity_poly.entity_id
_entity_poly.type
_entity_poly.pdbx_seq_one_letter_code
_entity_poly.pdbx_strand_id
1 'polypeptide(L)'
;MVRKVKGFKSKKQTERLRKVLQGLVDRRRERCTTDVKYPSVFKDHSYASANDGNPPIHVAEQLFSTSTETSWSMGRRIVELGVLAEGLSGCKKCGLPLQLTHASGILTYGLSAIIKIPCYNTRCLHINNVATGKRHNKIWDANTKLATAMVHTGIGGRQVNTFLTALNIPPVSNTLLSARQKESGGAIETVAESTVAVCLSEELDITKNKSDRDELIVSVDGAWQKRGSGRSYDSLSGHCSMIGAETGKIIGYSVRSKFCKTCDEANRKGTKAKMHDCRLNWDGSSKAMEQDMVVEMVQNIKNSGITVGTIIADDDTTTIARLRKKVNPNIKKMSDRNHVKKNIANSLYSLGQKHKKLNQKIIKYFLNCLNYMLCQNQNDPDGVENGLEAVGRHPFGDHTFCDKTWCSHVEDPSKKYASLPFGKPLKDIPLQTALMDLMKGYKTQSSKLSNLGSTQGNESFNKSVASKAPKAHFYSGSSSLNIRVAASVAQKNEGQSYLLKVNKKIGLSPGVHTKRLAILRDIQARKRKAISVTRKEKIRRIQLRNRRIKKNTVKELCEGLSYSSAIDLQDHQDITEIPSAPSPPIEHCHIQETAKLVCFDFETTSLARDSHITQIAAVSGDNHWSCYVTPKIPITNQASDITGITVRNGRVFHQGKPVDSLSISKAMEDFFKFIKGEGDNIYLGGHNIKTFDCHVLINTLKCIGKSNILNTHVQGFLDTRLLFKINNPELKSFSQINLLKTLLNCDYAAHDALQDVTFLQKLMESSKIDYTDAKFSSATFTVPAAFHSFDQSASCKLNLPTLLEFVDNKVLSIGMARELQLRTLIRLHFL
;
A
#
# COMPACT_ATOMS: atom_id res chain seq x y z
N MET A 1 -40.04 25.80 13.32
CA MET A 1 -40.37 25.62 11.88
C MET A 1 -39.35 24.71 11.22
N VAL A 2 -39.81 23.53 10.81
CA VAL A 2 -39.02 22.43 10.23
C VAL A 2 -38.51 22.79 8.84
N ARG A 3 -37.21 22.60 8.55
CA ARG A 3 -36.73 22.34 7.18
C ARG A 3 -35.76 21.16 7.13
N LYS A 4 -36.31 20.05 6.64
CA LYS A 4 -35.68 18.77 6.32
C LYS A 4 -34.43 18.96 5.44
N VAL A 5 -33.29 18.36 5.84
CA VAL A 5 -32.10 18.20 4.99
C VAL A 5 -32.30 16.94 4.13
N LYS A 6 -32.82 17.11 2.91
CA LYS A 6 -32.70 16.11 1.84
C LYS A 6 -31.40 16.34 1.09
N GLY A 7 -30.59 15.28 0.94
CA GLY A 7 -29.50 15.28 -0.01
C GLY A 7 -30.03 15.29 -1.45
N PHE A 8 -29.43 16.11 -2.32
CA PHE A 8 -29.09 15.80 -3.71
C PHE A 8 -28.22 16.93 -4.27
N LYS A 9 -27.19 16.54 -5.04
CA LYS A 9 -26.32 17.46 -5.80
C LYS A 9 -27.16 18.13 -6.88
N SER A 10 -27.30 19.46 -6.85
CA SER A 10 -27.89 20.16 -7.99
C SER A 10 -26.91 20.19 -9.18
N LYS A 11 -27.42 20.07 -10.42
CA LYS A 11 -26.65 20.31 -11.66
C LYS A 11 -25.90 21.66 -11.59
N LYS A 12 -26.52 22.67 -10.97
CA LYS A 12 -25.97 24.03 -10.77
C LYS A 12 -24.74 24.04 -9.84
N GLN A 13 -24.72 23.24 -8.78
CA GLN A 13 -23.55 23.08 -7.90
C GLN A 13 -22.43 22.25 -8.54
N THR A 14 -22.79 21.26 -9.36
CA THR A 14 -21.83 20.45 -10.12
C THR A 14 -21.14 21.31 -11.20
N GLU A 15 -21.89 22.19 -11.85
CA GLU A 15 -21.36 23.16 -12.82
C GLU A 15 -20.49 24.24 -12.16
N ARG A 16 -20.86 24.70 -10.95
CA ARG A 16 -20.01 25.58 -10.13
C ARG A 16 -18.70 24.90 -9.76
N LEU A 17 -18.73 23.63 -9.37
CA LEU A 17 -17.53 22.85 -9.06
C LEU A 17 -16.66 22.64 -10.32
N ARG A 18 -17.29 22.44 -11.49
CA ARG A 18 -16.59 22.30 -12.78
C ARG A 18 -15.92 23.61 -13.21
N LYS A 19 -16.60 24.76 -13.09
CA LYS A 19 -16.02 26.09 -13.34
C LYS A 19 -14.89 26.44 -12.36
N VAL A 20 -15.02 26.05 -11.09
CA VAL A 20 -13.94 26.23 -10.09
C VAL A 20 -12.74 25.33 -10.39
N LEU A 21 -12.96 24.09 -10.83
CA LEU A 21 -11.90 23.17 -11.24
C LEU A 21 -11.20 23.64 -12.52
N GLN A 22 -11.96 24.12 -13.51
CA GLN A 22 -11.41 24.68 -14.74
C GLN A 22 -10.56 25.93 -14.46
N GLY A 23 -11.09 26.87 -13.67
CA GLY A 23 -10.33 28.05 -13.23
C GLY A 23 -9.15 27.76 -12.31
N LEU A 24 -8.99 26.54 -11.78
CA LEU A 24 -7.80 26.10 -11.06
C LEU A 24 -6.77 25.40 -11.97
N VAL A 25 -7.22 24.81 -13.08
CA VAL A 25 -6.36 24.27 -14.15
C VAL A 25 -5.78 25.42 -14.96
N ASP A 26 -6.57 26.45 -15.25
CA ASP A 26 -6.13 27.64 -16.01
C ASP A 26 -5.12 28.47 -15.19
N ARG A 27 -5.35 28.64 -13.87
CA ARG A 27 -4.38 29.22 -12.90
C ARG A 27 -3.11 28.39 -12.64
N ARG A 28 -3.05 27.18 -13.21
CA ARG A 28 -1.83 26.34 -13.21
C ARG A 28 -1.06 26.50 -14.52
N ARG A 29 -1.70 26.93 -15.60
CA ARG A 29 -1.07 27.29 -16.88
C ARG A 29 -0.51 28.72 -16.88
N GLU A 30 -1.19 29.67 -16.24
CA GLU A 30 -0.74 31.07 -16.14
C GLU A 30 0.44 31.29 -15.18
N ARG A 31 0.80 30.29 -14.36
CA ARG A 31 1.88 30.41 -13.37
C ARG A 31 3.30 30.18 -13.93
N CYS A 32 3.44 30.21 -15.26
CA CYS A 32 4.72 30.12 -15.96
C CYS A 32 5.23 31.47 -16.47
N THR A 33 4.46 32.55 -16.36
CA THR A 33 4.92 33.90 -16.72
C THR A 33 4.30 34.96 -15.81
N THR A 34 5.15 35.88 -15.37
CA THR A 34 4.86 37.20 -14.74
C THR A 34 4.80 37.34 -13.22
N ASP A 35 5.57 38.34 -12.77
CA ASP A 35 5.75 38.90 -11.44
C ASP A 35 4.45 39.37 -10.80
N VAL A 36 4.31 39.14 -9.48
CA VAL A 36 3.18 39.65 -8.71
C VAL A 36 3.67 40.56 -7.58
N LYS A 37 3.31 41.85 -7.71
CA LYS A 37 3.42 42.91 -6.70
C LYS A 37 2.48 42.66 -5.51
N TYR A 38 2.94 43.01 -4.30
CA TYR A 38 2.21 42.95 -3.03
C TYR A 38 1.32 44.19 -2.80
N PRO A 39 0.11 44.06 -2.21
CA PRO A 39 -0.60 45.17 -1.60
C PRO A 39 -0.44 45.22 -0.06
N SER A 40 -0.11 46.44 0.38
CA SER A 40 -0.20 47.12 1.69
C SER A 40 -0.73 46.38 2.94
N VAL A 41 0.19 46.27 3.91
CA VAL A 41 0.11 46.61 5.34
C VAL A 41 -1.29 46.90 5.93
N PHE A 42 -1.75 46.03 6.83
CA PHE A 42 -2.68 46.38 7.90
C PHE A 42 -1.86 46.62 9.18
N LYS A 43 -2.07 47.79 9.80
CA LYS A 43 -1.42 48.26 11.03
C LYS A 43 -1.88 47.42 12.23
N ASP A 44 -0.94 46.85 12.96
CA ASP A 44 -1.17 46.27 14.29
C ASP A 44 -1.03 47.35 15.37
N HIS A 45 -1.90 47.24 16.38
CA HIS A 45 -2.07 48.15 17.49
C HIS A 45 -0.88 48.17 18.46
N SER A 46 -0.60 49.37 18.97
CA SER A 46 0.42 49.72 19.96
C SER A 46 0.22 49.01 21.30
N TYR A 47 1.31 48.52 21.90
CA TYR A 47 1.38 48.27 23.34
C TYR A 47 2.46 49.13 23.98
N ALA A 48 2.10 49.67 25.14
CA ALA A 48 2.78 50.69 25.91
C ALA A 48 4.18 50.27 26.39
N SER A 49 5.06 51.27 26.41
CA SER A 49 6.37 51.31 27.02
C SER A 49 6.30 51.16 28.54
N ALA A 50 7.11 50.26 29.10
CA ALA A 50 7.55 50.33 30.49
C ALA A 50 9.07 50.51 30.49
N ASN A 51 9.52 51.69 30.93
CA ASN A 51 10.93 52.04 31.11
C ASN A 51 11.47 51.54 32.45
N ASP A 52 12.61 50.87 32.34
CA ASP A 52 13.85 50.87 33.13
C ASP A 52 13.90 50.71 34.66
N GLY A 53 14.69 49.70 35.05
CA GLY A 53 15.32 49.49 36.36
C GLY A 53 15.93 48.07 36.47
N ASN A 54 17.23 47.91 36.19
CA ASN A 54 18.00 46.64 36.21
C ASN A 54 18.68 46.41 37.60
N PRO A 55 19.25 45.22 37.97
CA PRO A 55 18.82 43.80 37.90
C PRO A 55 19.08 43.08 39.28
N PRO A 56 19.02 41.72 39.50
CA PRO A 56 19.35 40.59 38.60
C PRO A 56 18.13 39.75 38.16
N ILE A 57 17.95 39.67 36.84
CA ILE A 57 16.95 38.88 36.11
C ILE A 57 17.49 37.45 35.78
N HIS A 58 18.45 36.94 36.55
CA HIS A 58 19.36 35.87 36.10
C HIS A 58 19.00 34.40 36.49
N VAL A 59 18.06 34.15 37.40
CA VAL A 59 18.13 32.89 38.18
C VAL A 59 17.41 31.66 37.56
N ALA A 60 16.35 31.83 36.77
CA ALA A 60 15.48 30.67 36.46
C ALA A 60 15.98 29.72 35.35
N GLU A 61 16.73 30.20 34.34
CA GLU A 61 17.28 29.35 33.27
C GLU A 61 18.76 28.99 33.45
N GLN A 62 19.53 29.78 34.21
CA GLN A 62 20.93 29.46 34.53
C GLN A 62 21.08 28.15 35.30
N LEU A 63 20.07 27.74 36.07
CA LEU A 63 20.09 26.47 36.83
C LEU A 63 20.13 25.22 35.93
N PHE A 64 19.79 25.33 34.63
CA PHE A 64 19.63 24.16 33.75
C PHE A 64 20.39 24.25 32.41
N SER A 65 21.05 25.38 32.12
CA SER A 65 21.90 25.60 30.95
C SER A 65 23.36 25.73 31.35
N THR A 66 24.23 24.84 30.85
CA THR A 66 25.68 25.07 30.85
C THR A 66 25.96 26.22 29.87
N SER A 67 26.10 27.45 30.35
CA SER A 67 26.48 28.59 29.51
C SER A 67 27.91 28.40 29.01
N THR A 68 28.07 28.07 27.74
CA THR A 68 29.39 28.03 27.09
C THR A 68 29.58 29.29 26.27
N GLU A 69 30.53 30.13 26.67
CA GLU A 69 30.97 31.27 25.86
C GLU A 69 31.71 30.68 24.65
N THR A 70 31.07 30.78 23.48
CA THR A 70 31.56 30.24 22.22
C THR A 70 31.70 31.39 21.23
N SER A 71 32.57 31.24 20.22
CA SER A 71 32.64 32.23 19.15
C SER A 71 31.26 32.39 18.49
N TRP A 72 30.73 33.62 18.50
CA TRP A 72 29.41 33.92 17.93
C TRP A 72 29.38 33.68 16.42
N SER A 73 30.55 33.69 15.77
CA SER A 73 30.72 33.48 14.33
C SER A 73 30.78 31.99 13.92
N MET A 74 30.75 31.06 14.87
CA MET A 74 30.84 29.62 14.59
C MET A 74 29.51 28.86 14.70
N GLY A 75 29.26 28.01 13.69
CA GLY A 75 28.09 27.13 13.61
C GLY A 75 26.81 27.86 13.18
N ARG A 76 25.66 27.19 13.32
CA ARG A 76 24.34 27.76 13.00
C ARG A 76 23.54 28.05 14.27
N ARG A 77 22.63 29.03 14.20
CA ARG A 77 21.70 29.39 15.29
C ARG A 77 20.29 29.56 14.73
N ILE A 78 19.29 29.32 15.56
CA ILE A 78 17.88 29.60 15.23
C ILE A 78 17.55 30.99 15.80
N VAL A 79 17.06 31.87 14.94
CA VAL A 79 16.80 33.27 15.28
C VAL A 79 15.44 33.70 14.73
N GLU A 80 14.65 34.40 15.54
CA GLU A 80 13.48 35.15 15.05
C GLU A 80 13.94 36.51 14.53
N LEU A 81 13.97 36.66 13.20
CA LEU A 81 14.52 37.86 12.55
C LEU A 81 13.90 39.17 13.03
N GLY A 82 12.58 39.19 13.29
CA GLY A 82 11.91 40.39 13.81
C GLY A 82 12.42 40.80 15.19
N VAL A 83 12.63 39.85 16.10
CA VAL A 83 13.16 40.12 17.45
C VAL A 83 14.61 40.58 17.37
N LEU A 84 15.40 39.94 16.51
CA LEU A 84 16.80 40.32 16.31
C LEU A 84 16.89 41.74 15.74
N ALA A 85 16.11 42.07 14.71
CA ALA A 85 16.10 43.39 14.08
C ALA A 85 15.68 44.48 15.07
N GLU A 86 14.65 44.24 15.88
CA GLU A 86 14.22 45.15 16.95
C GLU A 86 15.34 45.37 17.97
N GLY A 87 16.00 44.30 18.41
CA GLY A 87 17.13 44.41 19.34
C GLY A 87 18.38 45.08 18.77
N LEU A 88 18.54 45.12 17.43
CA LEU A 88 19.61 45.81 16.73
C LEU A 88 19.27 47.27 16.36
N SER A 89 18.01 47.68 16.51
CA SER A 89 17.49 48.98 16.05
C SER A 89 18.25 50.17 16.64
N GLY A 90 18.71 50.05 17.89
CA GLY A 90 19.49 51.09 18.55
C GLY A 90 20.10 50.61 19.86
N CYS A 91 21.22 51.22 20.23
CA CYS A 91 21.82 51.04 21.53
C CYS A 91 20.86 51.57 22.61
N LYS A 92 20.64 50.80 23.67
CA LYS A 92 19.73 51.19 24.77
C LYS A 92 20.10 52.50 25.46
N LYS A 93 21.38 52.89 25.40
CA LYS A 93 21.88 54.11 26.06
C LYS A 93 21.91 55.34 25.15
N CYS A 94 22.25 55.19 23.87
CA CYS A 94 22.46 56.35 22.97
C CYS A 94 21.64 56.30 21.67
N GLY A 95 20.80 55.28 21.47
CA GLY A 95 19.93 55.14 20.29
C GLY A 95 20.63 54.76 18.99
N LEU A 96 21.96 54.78 18.92
CA LEU A 96 22.68 54.48 17.68
C LEU A 96 22.53 53.01 17.25
N PRO A 97 22.28 52.71 15.96
CA PRO A 97 22.11 51.35 15.47
C PRO A 97 23.27 50.42 15.84
N LEU A 98 22.93 49.17 16.17
CA LEU A 98 23.90 48.14 16.52
C LEU A 98 24.24 47.30 15.29
N GLN A 99 25.52 46.96 15.14
CA GLN A 99 25.98 46.08 14.06
C GLN A 99 26.37 44.71 14.63
N LEU A 100 25.91 43.65 13.98
CA LEU A 100 26.22 42.27 14.39
C LEU A 100 27.71 41.95 14.34
N THR A 101 28.44 42.56 13.40
CA THR A 101 29.90 42.44 13.28
C THR A 101 30.65 42.89 14.53
N HIS A 102 30.04 43.76 15.35
CA HIS A 102 30.62 44.21 16.61
C HIS A 102 30.33 43.26 17.78
N ALA A 103 29.63 42.15 17.57
CA ALA A 103 29.34 41.21 18.64
C ALA A 103 30.63 40.74 19.33
N SER A 104 30.65 40.84 20.66
CA SER A 104 31.79 40.42 21.49
C SER A 104 31.58 39.06 22.13
N GLY A 105 30.34 38.53 22.13
CA GLY A 105 30.05 37.22 22.66
C GLY A 105 28.59 36.79 22.49
N ILE A 106 28.32 35.53 22.81
CA ILE A 106 26.98 34.95 22.77
C ILE A 106 26.75 34.06 24.00
N LEU A 107 25.60 34.22 24.64
CA LEU A 107 25.11 33.36 25.71
C LEU A 107 23.99 32.49 25.17
N THR A 108 24.18 31.17 25.19
CA THR A 108 23.23 30.19 24.62
C THR A 108 22.30 29.60 25.68
N TYR A 109 21.03 29.45 25.31
CA TYR A 109 19.94 28.93 26.14
C TYR A 109 19.12 27.94 25.30
N GLY A 110 19.69 26.75 25.06
CA GLY A 110 19.08 25.77 24.15
C GLY A 110 19.09 26.28 22.70
N LEU A 111 17.91 26.41 22.09
CA LEU A 111 17.78 26.94 20.72
C LEU A 111 17.87 28.48 20.63
N SER A 112 17.77 29.18 21.76
CA SER A 112 17.80 30.64 21.81
C SER A 112 19.10 31.15 22.38
N ALA A 113 19.39 32.43 22.20
CA ALA A 113 20.60 33.05 22.68
C ALA A 113 20.41 34.55 22.97
N ILE A 114 21.39 35.10 23.68
CA ILE A 114 21.61 36.54 23.83
C ILE A 114 22.97 36.86 23.21
N ILE A 115 23.00 37.76 22.24
CA ILE A 115 24.22 38.27 21.62
C ILE A 115 24.62 39.55 22.37
N LYS A 116 25.87 39.60 22.86
CA LYS A 116 26.45 40.79 23.49
C LYS A 116 27.05 41.67 22.40
N ILE A 117 26.49 42.87 22.20
CA ILE A 117 26.93 43.81 21.17
C ILE A 117 27.31 45.15 21.81
N PRO A 118 28.60 45.46 21.97
CA PRO A 118 29.06 46.78 22.37
C PRO A 118 28.61 47.86 21.37
N CYS A 119 28.22 49.01 21.89
CA CYS A 119 27.99 50.19 21.07
C CYS A 119 29.32 50.68 20.49
N TYR A 120 29.37 50.89 19.16
CA TYR A 120 30.56 51.38 18.46
C TYR A 120 30.88 52.85 18.76
N ASN A 121 29.92 53.59 19.34
CA ASN A 121 30.20 54.94 19.82
C ASN A 121 31.22 54.88 20.95
N THR A 122 32.41 55.42 20.68
CA THR A 122 33.57 55.45 21.58
C THR A 122 33.31 56.16 22.90
N ARG A 123 32.27 57.01 22.97
CA ARG A 123 31.83 57.66 24.23
C ARG A 123 30.78 56.84 25.01
N CYS A 124 30.08 55.93 24.35
CA CYS A 124 28.99 55.16 24.96
C CYS A 124 29.47 53.82 25.51
N LEU A 125 30.13 53.02 24.66
CA LEU A 125 30.67 51.67 24.93
C LEU A 125 29.72 50.69 25.66
N HIS A 126 28.42 50.99 25.72
CA HIS A 126 27.44 50.17 26.42
C HIS A 126 27.30 48.81 25.73
N ILE A 127 27.32 47.72 26.52
CA ILE A 127 27.13 46.36 26.02
C ILE A 127 25.63 46.06 25.97
N ASN A 128 25.10 45.91 24.75
CA ASN A 128 23.71 45.63 24.51
C ASN A 128 23.49 44.11 24.48
N ASN A 129 22.54 43.63 25.26
CA ASN A 129 22.10 42.24 25.25
C ASN A 129 20.95 42.07 24.26
N VAL A 130 21.25 41.55 23.09
CA VAL A 130 20.30 41.39 21.98
C VAL A 130 19.77 39.96 21.95
N ALA A 131 18.48 39.79 22.20
CA ALA A 131 17.83 38.48 22.21
C ALA A 131 17.61 37.92 20.80
N THR A 132 17.74 36.60 20.62
CA THR A 132 17.47 35.95 19.32
C THR A 132 16.04 35.44 19.15
N GLY A 133 15.16 35.62 20.14
CA GLY A 133 13.80 35.09 20.08
C GLY A 133 12.87 35.59 21.18
N LYS A 134 11.60 35.21 21.09
CA LYS A 134 10.57 35.60 22.08
C LYS A 134 10.63 34.74 23.34
N ARG A 135 10.03 35.28 24.41
CA ARG A 135 9.86 34.57 25.68
C ARG A 135 8.41 34.67 26.17
N HIS A 136 7.91 33.60 26.75
CA HIS A 136 6.66 33.52 27.52
C HIS A 136 7.05 33.21 28.96
N ASN A 137 6.55 33.97 29.94
CA ASN A 137 6.87 33.76 31.35
C ASN A 137 8.39 33.62 31.63
N LYS A 138 9.21 34.43 30.95
CA LYS A 138 10.69 34.39 30.99
C LYS A 138 11.36 33.13 30.40
N ILE A 139 10.60 32.23 29.79
CA ILE A 139 11.06 31.01 29.12
C ILE A 139 11.14 31.25 27.60
N TRP A 140 12.20 30.80 26.94
CA TRP A 140 12.30 30.93 25.48
C TRP A 140 11.28 30.08 24.73
N ASP A 141 10.50 30.73 23.87
CA ASP A 141 9.43 30.11 23.07
C ASP A 141 9.94 28.94 22.23
N ALA A 142 11.14 29.09 21.64
CA ALA A 142 11.77 28.08 20.80
C ALA A 142 11.99 26.76 21.55
N ASN A 143 12.37 26.81 22.83
CA ASN A 143 12.65 25.62 23.64
C ASN A 143 11.36 24.87 23.99
N THR A 144 10.28 25.57 24.35
CA THR A 144 8.98 24.95 24.62
C THR A 144 8.35 24.38 23.35
N LYS A 145 8.50 25.08 22.22
CA LYS A 145 8.07 24.57 20.90
C LYS A 145 8.87 23.35 20.46
N LEU A 146 10.18 23.30 20.73
CA LEU A 146 11.00 22.12 20.47
C LEU A 146 10.51 20.90 21.24
N ALA A 147 10.21 21.06 22.53
CA ALA A 147 9.70 19.96 23.36
C ALA A 147 8.32 19.48 22.88
N THR A 148 7.44 20.41 22.51
CA THR A 148 6.13 20.09 21.90
C THR A 148 6.31 19.34 20.58
N ALA A 149 7.24 19.79 19.73
CA ALA A 149 7.56 19.15 18.45
C ALA A 149 8.13 17.75 18.66
N MET A 150 9.00 17.54 19.64
CA MET A 150 9.57 16.24 20.02
C MET A 150 8.48 15.21 20.35
N VAL A 151 7.46 15.61 21.13
CA VAL A 151 6.29 14.77 21.43
C VAL A 151 5.46 14.53 20.18
N HIS A 152 5.19 15.59 19.41
CA HIS A 152 4.34 15.55 18.22
C HIS A 152 4.88 14.61 17.13
N THR A 153 6.19 14.65 16.88
CA THR A 153 6.87 13.85 15.85
C THR A 153 7.29 12.47 16.34
N GLY A 154 7.21 12.23 17.65
CA GLY A 154 7.48 10.92 18.25
C GLY A 154 8.94 10.57 18.46
N ILE A 155 9.81 11.58 18.45
CA ILE A 155 11.25 11.41 18.67
C ILE A 155 11.63 11.67 20.13
N GLY A 156 12.79 11.17 20.57
CA GLY A 156 13.37 11.42 21.89
C GLY A 156 14.49 12.48 21.86
N GLY A 157 14.96 12.91 23.04
CA GLY A 157 15.99 13.95 23.16
C GLY A 157 17.30 13.63 22.41
N ARG A 158 17.72 12.36 22.40
CA ARG A 158 18.87 11.92 21.60
C ARG A 158 18.67 12.20 20.10
N GLN A 159 17.52 11.83 19.56
CA GLN A 159 17.20 12.04 18.15
C GLN A 159 17.08 13.52 17.80
N VAL A 160 16.52 14.34 18.70
CA VAL A 160 16.50 15.81 18.56
C VAL A 160 17.92 16.34 18.44
N ASN A 161 18.82 15.96 19.35
CA ASN A 161 20.19 16.46 19.33
C ASN A 161 20.96 15.97 18.10
N THR A 162 20.78 14.71 17.68
CA THR A 162 21.36 14.22 16.40
C THR A 162 20.86 15.03 15.20
N PHE A 163 19.57 15.38 15.17
CA PHE A 163 19.01 16.22 14.11
C PHE A 163 19.61 17.63 14.12
N LEU A 164 19.74 18.25 15.29
CA LEU A 164 20.33 19.59 15.42
C LEU A 164 21.81 19.60 15.03
N THR A 165 22.61 18.64 15.51
CA THR A 165 24.04 18.59 15.22
C THR A 165 24.32 18.26 13.76
N ALA A 166 23.49 17.43 13.12
CA ALA A 166 23.57 17.18 11.67
C ALA A 166 23.32 18.45 10.84
N LEU A 167 22.58 19.42 11.36
CA LEU A 167 22.39 20.74 10.75
C LEU A 167 23.46 21.76 11.16
N ASN A 168 24.47 21.35 11.94
CA ASN A 168 25.47 22.21 12.57
C ASN A 168 24.86 23.24 13.55
N ILE A 169 23.77 22.87 14.24
CA ILE A 169 23.12 23.66 15.30
C ILE A 169 23.51 23.04 16.66
N PRO A 170 23.84 23.86 17.69
CA PRO A 170 24.18 23.36 19.01
C PRO A 170 23.10 22.43 19.61
N PRO A 171 23.49 21.34 20.30
CA PRO A 171 22.56 20.46 20.96
C PRO A 171 21.92 21.13 22.18
N VAL A 172 20.73 20.66 22.57
CA VAL A 172 20.01 21.12 23.76
C VAL A 172 20.21 20.14 24.90
N SER A 173 20.42 20.64 26.12
CA SER A 173 20.62 19.77 27.29
C SER A 173 19.37 18.92 27.58
N ASN A 174 19.58 17.68 28.03
CA ASN A 174 18.47 16.78 28.39
C ASN A 174 17.62 17.34 29.54
N THR A 175 18.26 18.08 30.46
CA THR A 175 17.60 18.74 31.59
C THR A 175 16.63 19.80 31.11
N LEU A 176 17.07 20.68 30.19
CA LEU A 176 16.22 21.71 29.59
C LEU A 176 15.09 21.08 28.77
N LEU A 177 15.38 20.08 27.93
CA LEU A 177 14.35 19.37 27.16
C LEU A 177 13.30 18.72 28.07
N SER A 178 13.73 18.10 29.18
CA SER A 178 12.82 17.45 30.13
C SER A 178 11.94 18.48 30.86
N ALA A 179 12.49 19.63 31.25
CA ALA A 179 11.73 20.71 31.87
C ALA A 179 10.66 21.27 30.91
N ARG A 180 11.05 21.55 29.66
CA ARG A 180 10.13 22.05 28.62
C ARG A 180 9.11 21.00 28.18
N GLN A 181 9.46 19.71 28.25
CA GLN A 181 8.50 18.64 27.98
C GLN A 181 7.43 18.55 29.07
N LYS A 182 7.80 18.72 30.35
CA LYS A 182 6.81 18.73 31.45
C LYS A 182 5.84 19.91 31.32
N GLU A 183 6.37 21.09 31.04
CA GLU A 183 5.58 22.31 30.82
C GLU A 183 4.59 22.15 29.66
N SER A 184 5.08 21.80 28.47
CA SER A 184 4.20 21.57 27.31
C SER A 184 3.28 20.35 27.50
N GLY A 185 3.75 19.37 28.27
CA GLY A 185 3.01 18.18 28.66
C GLY A 185 1.73 18.49 29.42
N GLY A 186 1.79 19.34 30.44
CA GLY A 186 0.59 19.74 31.18
C GLY A 186 -0.48 20.38 30.30
N ALA A 187 -0.07 21.22 29.34
CA ALA A 187 -0.99 21.81 28.37
C ALA A 187 -1.56 20.77 27.38
N ILE A 188 -0.75 19.79 26.96
CA ILE A 188 -1.19 18.68 26.10
C ILE A 188 -2.24 17.82 26.83
N GLU A 189 -1.99 17.46 28.09
CA GLU A 189 -2.91 16.68 28.93
C GLU A 189 -4.24 17.44 29.11
N THR A 190 -4.18 18.73 29.47
CA THR A 190 -5.38 19.57 29.61
C THR A 190 -6.17 19.66 28.30
N VAL A 191 -5.50 19.81 27.15
CA VAL A 191 -6.17 19.82 25.84
C VAL A 191 -6.81 18.47 25.54
N ALA A 192 -6.12 17.36 25.83
CA ALA A 192 -6.69 16.02 25.65
C ALA A 192 -7.95 15.83 26.50
N GLU A 193 -7.88 16.13 27.80
CA GLU A 193 -9.02 16.06 28.74
C GLU A 193 -10.20 16.91 28.29
N SER A 194 -9.94 18.17 27.91
CA SER A 194 -11.00 19.08 27.41
C SER A 194 -11.66 18.52 26.16
N THR A 195 -10.88 17.94 25.23
CA THR A 195 -11.43 17.35 24.00
C THR A 195 -12.18 16.05 24.25
N VAL A 196 -11.78 15.28 25.26
CA VAL A 196 -12.50 14.07 25.69
C VAL A 196 -13.87 14.43 26.25
N ALA A 197 -13.95 15.45 27.10
CA ALA A 197 -15.22 15.94 27.63
C ALA A 197 -16.18 16.40 26.52
N VAL A 198 -15.68 17.21 25.57
CA VAL A 198 -16.49 17.66 24.41
C VAL A 198 -16.97 16.47 23.57
N CYS A 199 -16.07 15.52 23.24
CA CYS A 199 -16.46 14.36 22.45
C CYS A 199 -17.42 13.41 23.19
N LEU A 200 -17.37 13.34 24.52
CA LEU A 200 -18.33 12.60 25.33
C LEU A 200 -19.73 13.22 25.25
N SER A 201 -19.84 14.55 25.36
CA SER A 201 -21.11 15.26 25.16
C SER A 201 -21.66 15.07 23.75
N GLU A 202 -20.80 15.20 22.72
CA GLU A 202 -21.20 14.97 21.32
C GLU A 202 -21.70 13.52 21.09
N GLU A 203 -21.05 12.53 21.72
CA GLU A 203 -21.49 11.13 21.64
C GLU A 203 -22.89 10.97 22.25
N LEU A 204 -23.12 11.52 23.45
CA LEU A 204 -24.41 11.44 24.14
C LEU A 204 -25.54 12.06 23.32
N ASP A 205 -25.31 13.24 22.77
CA ASP A 205 -26.30 13.93 21.94
C ASP A 205 -26.66 13.09 20.71
N ILE A 206 -25.66 12.46 20.05
CA ILE A 206 -25.92 11.62 18.89
C ILE A 206 -26.62 10.31 19.27
N THR A 207 -26.22 9.68 20.38
CA THR A 207 -26.84 8.42 20.86
C THR A 207 -28.32 8.62 21.17
N LYS A 208 -28.67 9.70 21.88
CA LYS A 208 -30.06 10.07 22.17
C LYS A 208 -30.86 10.33 20.89
N ASN A 209 -30.32 11.15 19.99
CA ASN A 209 -31.02 11.53 18.76
C ASN A 209 -31.22 10.37 17.75
N LYS A 210 -30.29 9.41 17.66
CA LYS A 210 -30.36 8.34 16.66
C LYS A 210 -31.10 7.10 17.12
N SER A 211 -30.96 6.76 18.39
CA SER A 211 -31.37 5.44 18.89
C SER A 211 -32.38 5.49 20.02
N ASP A 212 -32.79 6.68 20.48
CA ASP A 212 -33.70 6.86 21.64
C ASP A 212 -33.22 6.06 22.87
N ARG A 213 -31.89 5.91 22.99
CA ARG A 213 -31.21 5.19 24.06
C ARG A 213 -30.47 6.19 24.93
N ASP A 214 -30.54 6.00 26.24
CA ASP A 214 -29.75 6.74 27.21
C ASP A 214 -28.39 6.10 27.52
N GLU A 215 -28.17 4.86 27.06
CA GLU A 215 -26.95 4.10 27.32
C GLU A 215 -25.95 4.18 26.16
N LEU A 216 -24.69 4.48 26.48
CA LEU A 216 -23.61 4.54 25.50
C LEU A 216 -23.15 3.14 25.06
N ILE A 217 -22.81 3.02 23.77
CA ILE A 217 -22.04 1.91 23.22
C ILE A 217 -20.62 2.41 22.98
N VAL A 218 -19.64 1.72 23.56
CA VAL A 218 -18.24 2.14 23.51
C VAL A 218 -17.34 1.00 23.07
N SER A 219 -16.30 1.28 22.29
CA SER A 219 -15.25 0.31 21.96
C SER A 219 -13.99 0.54 22.79
N VAL A 220 -13.45 -0.54 23.35
CA VAL A 220 -12.26 -0.51 24.21
C VAL A 220 -11.18 -1.43 23.67
N ASP A 221 -9.93 -1.00 23.79
CA ASP A 221 -8.75 -1.79 23.41
C ASP A 221 -7.52 -1.27 24.14
N GLY A 222 -6.68 -2.20 24.61
CA GLY A 222 -5.43 -1.95 25.31
C GLY A 222 -4.20 -2.18 24.43
N ALA A 223 -3.12 -1.46 24.71
CA ALA A 223 -1.84 -1.70 24.06
C ALA A 223 -0.65 -1.49 25.01
N TRP A 224 0.32 -2.41 24.90
CA TRP A 224 1.54 -2.42 25.71
C TRP A 224 2.72 -1.75 25.01
N GLN A 225 3.53 -1.03 25.79
CA GLN A 225 4.72 -0.30 25.33
C GLN A 225 5.96 -1.20 25.26
N LYS A 226 5.79 -2.41 24.72
CA LYS A 226 6.87 -3.36 24.43
C LYS A 226 6.56 -4.05 23.10
N ARG A 227 7.59 -4.29 22.28
CA ARG A 227 7.47 -5.21 21.14
C ARG A 227 7.45 -6.63 21.69
N GLY A 228 6.28 -7.26 21.73
CA GLY A 228 6.12 -8.65 22.17
C GLY A 228 5.73 -9.56 21.01
N SER A 229 6.12 -10.83 21.10
CA SER A 229 5.74 -11.92 20.18
C SER A 229 4.41 -12.62 20.58
N GLY A 230 3.60 -11.99 21.43
CA GLY A 230 2.35 -12.56 21.95
C GLY A 230 2.51 -13.62 23.05
N ARG A 231 3.75 -13.96 23.42
CA ARG A 231 4.07 -14.96 24.47
C ARG A 231 4.62 -14.36 25.77
N SER A 232 5.16 -13.14 25.74
CA SER A 232 5.68 -12.43 26.91
C SER A 232 4.75 -11.29 27.35
N TYR A 233 4.26 -11.38 28.60
CA TYR A 233 3.34 -10.41 29.22
C TYR A 233 4.04 -9.60 30.31
N ASP A 234 5.22 -9.07 30.00
CA ASP A 234 6.17 -8.44 30.93
C ASP A 234 6.40 -6.95 30.63
N SER A 235 5.41 -6.29 30.03
CA SER A 235 5.51 -4.87 29.74
C SER A 235 5.39 -4.03 31.02
N LEU A 236 6.31 -3.07 31.17
CA LEU A 236 6.30 -2.13 32.29
C LEU A 236 5.18 -1.09 32.22
N SER A 237 4.50 -0.97 31.08
CA SER A 237 3.40 -0.02 30.95
C SER A 237 2.43 -0.36 29.82
N GLY A 238 1.16 -0.03 30.03
CA GLY A 238 0.09 -0.16 29.06
C GLY A 238 -0.72 1.13 28.96
N HIS A 239 -1.45 1.28 27.87
CA HIS A 239 -2.47 2.31 27.72
C HIS A 239 -3.74 1.68 27.16
N CYS A 240 -4.89 2.25 27.47
CA CYS A 240 -6.18 1.83 26.94
C CYS A 240 -6.95 3.05 26.44
N SER A 241 -7.76 2.83 25.42
CA SER A 241 -8.63 3.85 24.84
C SER A 241 -10.07 3.39 24.84
N MET A 242 -10.98 4.31 25.10
CA MET A 242 -12.43 4.15 24.98
C MET A 242 -12.94 5.10 23.90
N ILE A 243 -13.61 4.54 22.90
CA ILE A 243 -14.12 5.26 21.75
C ILE A 243 -15.64 5.15 21.70
N GLY A 244 -16.33 6.28 21.49
CA GLY A 244 -17.78 6.29 21.25
C GLY A 244 -18.13 5.65 19.91
N ALA A 245 -19.12 4.76 19.88
CA ALA A 245 -19.50 4.02 18.69
C ALA A 245 -20.06 4.93 17.58
N GLU A 246 -20.74 6.03 17.95
CA GLU A 246 -21.41 6.92 17.01
C GLU A 246 -20.46 7.97 16.41
N THR A 247 -19.63 8.60 17.24
CA THR A 247 -18.67 9.64 16.82
C THR A 247 -17.37 9.06 16.28
N GLY A 248 -16.95 7.89 16.77
CA GLY A 248 -15.61 7.33 16.52
C GLY A 248 -14.47 8.16 17.15
N LYS A 249 -14.79 8.96 18.18
CA LYS A 249 -13.87 9.83 18.93
C LYS A 249 -13.49 9.21 20.26
N ILE A 250 -12.36 9.64 20.82
CA ILE A 250 -11.90 9.19 22.14
C ILE A 250 -12.73 9.91 23.19
N ILE A 251 -13.44 9.14 24.01
CA ILE A 251 -14.28 9.62 25.12
C ILE A 251 -13.73 9.18 26.49
N GLY A 252 -12.66 8.39 26.48
CA GLY A 252 -11.89 8.03 27.67
C GLY A 252 -10.54 7.43 27.28
N TYR A 253 -9.51 7.64 28.10
CA TYR A 253 -8.23 6.95 27.97
C TYR A 253 -7.59 6.80 29.35
N SER A 254 -6.71 5.82 29.49
CA SER A 254 -5.93 5.63 30.72
C SER A 254 -4.57 5.00 30.43
N VAL A 255 -3.63 5.15 31.36
CA VAL A 255 -2.25 4.65 31.28
C VAL A 255 -1.90 3.97 32.60
N ARG A 256 -1.27 2.79 32.52
CA ARG A 256 -0.70 2.07 33.66
C ARG A 256 0.81 2.00 33.53
N SER A 257 1.53 2.31 34.60
CA SER A 257 2.98 2.18 34.69
C SER A 257 3.41 1.44 35.94
N LYS A 258 4.29 0.46 35.76
CA LYS A 258 4.98 -0.34 36.78
C LYS A 258 6.36 0.19 37.13
N PHE A 259 6.81 1.23 36.42
CA PHE A 259 8.17 1.70 36.55
C PHE A 259 8.22 3.23 36.58
N CYS A 260 9.01 3.76 37.49
CA CYS A 260 9.41 5.16 37.52
C CYS A 260 10.92 5.21 37.74
N LYS A 261 11.65 5.92 36.86
CA LYS A 261 13.12 5.99 36.92
C LYS A 261 13.61 6.61 38.23
N THR A 262 12.96 7.69 38.68
CA THR A 262 13.35 8.40 39.91
C THR A 262 13.09 7.56 41.16
N CYS A 263 11.97 6.83 41.22
CA CYS A 263 11.69 5.90 42.32
C CYS A 263 12.66 4.71 42.33
N ASP A 264 12.88 4.10 41.16
CA ASP A 264 13.78 2.96 41.00
C ASP A 264 15.23 3.32 41.39
N GLU A 265 15.71 4.50 40.99
CA GLU A 265 17.03 4.98 41.39
C GLU A 265 17.15 5.21 42.91
N ALA A 266 16.11 5.78 43.53
CA ALA A 266 16.08 6.00 44.98
C ALA A 266 16.07 4.67 45.75
N ASN A 267 15.27 3.70 45.29
CA ASN A 267 15.20 2.35 45.84
C ASN A 267 16.55 1.63 45.76
N ARG A 268 17.25 1.69 44.62
CA ARG A 268 18.60 1.10 44.47
C ARG A 268 19.63 1.70 45.41
N LYS A 269 19.48 2.98 45.76
CA LYS A 269 20.37 3.70 46.67
C LYS A 269 19.96 3.57 48.15
N GLY A 270 18.84 2.91 48.45
CA GLY A 270 18.28 2.88 49.81
C GLY A 270 17.86 4.25 50.34
N THR A 271 17.50 5.18 49.46
CA THR A 271 17.15 6.58 49.81
C THR A 271 15.69 6.88 49.47
N LYS A 272 15.12 7.90 50.11
CA LYS A 272 13.78 8.39 49.75
C LYS A 272 13.84 9.10 48.39
N ALA A 273 12.88 8.77 47.50
CA ALA A 273 12.79 9.44 46.21
C ALA A 273 12.57 10.95 46.39
N LYS A 274 13.34 11.75 45.64
CA LYS A 274 13.13 13.20 45.56
C LYS A 274 11.71 13.50 45.07
N MET A 275 11.11 14.60 45.52
CA MET A 275 9.77 15.01 45.06
C MET A 275 9.78 15.17 43.53
N HIS A 276 8.86 14.47 42.85
CA HIS A 276 8.75 14.48 41.40
C HIS A 276 7.34 14.08 40.94
N ASP A 277 7.02 14.38 39.68
CA ASP A 277 5.83 13.90 38.98
C ASP A 277 5.95 12.38 38.72
N CYS A 278 5.54 11.58 39.70
CA CYS A 278 5.57 10.12 39.63
C CYS A 278 4.30 9.59 38.97
N ARG A 279 4.45 8.83 37.89
CA ARG A 279 3.33 8.16 37.18
C ARG A 279 3.26 6.65 37.46
N LEU A 280 3.96 6.18 38.48
CA LEU A 280 3.84 4.80 38.96
C LEU A 280 2.46 4.61 39.59
N ASN A 281 1.63 3.74 39.01
CA ASN A 281 0.24 3.54 39.42
C ASN A 281 -0.24 2.09 39.24
N TRP A 282 0.68 1.15 39.03
CA TRP A 282 0.36 -0.26 38.82
C TRP A 282 1.44 -1.17 39.37
N ASP A 283 1.05 -2.12 40.21
CA ASP A 283 1.90 -3.15 40.81
C ASP A 283 1.55 -4.56 40.28
N GLY A 284 0.34 -4.75 39.75
CA GLY A 284 -0.14 -6.02 39.20
C GLY A 284 0.55 -6.52 37.91
N SER A 285 0.03 -7.64 37.38
CA SER A 285 0.53 -8.22 36.13
C SER A 285 0.18 -7.36 34.91
N SER A 286 0.99 -7.44 33.84
CA SER A 286 0.73 -6.68 32.62
C SER A 286 -0.57 -7.11 31.92
N LYS A 287 -0.95 -8.38 32.05
CA LYS A 287 -2.23 -8.92 31.56
C LYS A 287 -3.43 -8.21 32.17
N ALA A 288 -3.30 -7.77 33.42
CA ALA A 288 -4.40 -7.17 34.16
C ALA A 288 -4.53 -5.65 34.00
N MET A 289 -3.61 -5.00 33.27
CA MET A 289 -3.65 -3.55 33.06
C MET A 289 -4.86 -3.11 32.24
N GLU A 290 -5.20 -3.82 31.15
CA GLU A 290 -6.27 -3.40 30.25
C GLU A 290 -7.63 -3.35 30.95
N GLN A 291 -8.04 -4.48 31.51
CA GLN A 291 -9.27 -4.62 32.28
C GLN A 291 -9.38 -3.63 33.45
N ASP A 292 -8.26 -3.26 34.09
CA ASP A 292 -8.25 -2.26 35.15
C ASP A 292 -8.48 -0.84 34.61
N MET A 293 -7.79 -0.47 33.53
CA MET A 293 -8.01 0.81 32.84
C MET A 293 -9.43 0.93 32.28
N VAL A 294 -10.00 -0.16 31.74
CA VAL A 294 -11.38 -0.16 31.25
C VAL A 294 -12.36 0.08 32.40
N VAL A 295 -12.19 -0.60 33.54
CA VAL A 295 -13.03 -0.38 34.72
C VAL A 295 -12.93 1.07 35.20
N GLU A 296 -11.72 1.63 35.29
CA GLU A 296 -11.51 3.04 35.67
C GLU A 296 -12.28 3.99 34.73
N MET A 297 -12.12 3.83 33.41
CA MET A 297 -12.77 4.71 32.44
C MET A 297 -14.30 4.62 32.50
N VAL A 298 -14.87 3.41 32.61
CA VAL A 298 -16.33 3.25 32.71
C VAL A 298 -16.85 3.79 34.04
N GLN A 299 -16.12 3.59 35.14
CA GLN A 299 -16.48 4.14 36.43
C GLN A 299 -16.45 5.67 36.43
N ASN A 300 -15.46 6.30 35.79
CA ASN A 300 -15.38 7.75 35.66
C ASN A 300 -16.58 8.33 34.89
N ILE A 301 -17.01 7.67 33.80
CA ILE A 301 -18.21 8.07 33.06
C ILE A 301 -19.47 7.89 33.92
N LYS A 302 -19.57 6.78 34.66
CA LYS A 302 -20.68 6.52 35.59
C LYS A 302 -20.78 7.59 36.68
N ASN A 303 -19.63 8.01 37.23
CA ASN A 303 -19.57 9.06 38.25
C ASN A 303 -20.05 10.43 37.72
N SER A 304 -19.97 10.65 36.41
CA SER A 304 -20.53 11.84 35.74
C SER A 304 -22.03 11.72 35.41
N GLY A 305 -22.71 10.68 35.94
CA GLY A 305 -24.15 10.45 35.72
C GLY A 305 -24.49 9.80 34.37
N ILE A 306 -23.50 9.27 33.65
CA ILE A 306 -23.68 8.70 32.31
C ILE A 306 -23.53 7.18 32.36
N THR A 307 -24.46 6.46 31.74
CA THR A 307 -24.45 4.99 31.73
C THR A 307 -23.82 4.44 30.46
N VAL A 308 -22.84 3.54 30.60
CA VAL A 308 -22.35 2.70 29.50
C VAL A 308 -23.09 1.38 29.53
N GLY A 309 -23.93 1.13 28.53
CA GLY A 309 -24.74 -0.08 28.44
C GLY A 309 -24.03 -1.24 27.75
N THR A 310 -23.22 -0.94 26.74
CA THR A 310 -22.55 -1.98 25.94
C THR A 310 -21.08 -1.64 25.66
N ILE A 311 -20.20 -2.61 25.88
CA ILE A 311 -18.79 -2.54 25.50
C ILE A 311 -18.50 -3.44 24.29
N ILE A 312 -17.81 -2.88 23.30
CA ILE A 312 -17.23 -3.61 22.17
C ILE A 312 -15.77 -3.89 22.52
N ALA A 313 -15.41 -5.16 22.61
CA ALA A 313 -14.06 -5.57 22.98
C ALA A 313 -13.69 -6.92 22.36
N ASP A 314 -12.43 -7.28 22.50
CA ASP A 314 -11.90 -8.62 22.23
C ASP A 314 -12.60 -9.67 23.10
N ASP A 315 -12.55 -10.95 22.70
CA ASP A 315 -13.34 -12.03 23.32
C ASP A 315 -12.87 -12.45 24.73
N ASP A 316 -11.98 -11.69 25.36
CA ASP A 316 -11.49 -11.92 26.72
C ASP A 316 -12.58 -11.76 27.79
N THR A 317 -12.77 -12.78 28.62
CA THR A 317 -13.86 -12.85 29.61
C THR A 317 -13.61 -12.00 30.86
N THR A 318 -12.34 -11.67 31.14
CA THR A 318 -11.95 -11.01 32.39
C THR A 318 -12.41 -9.56 32.48
N THR A 319 -12.37 -8.80 31.39
CA THR A 319 -12.80 -7.39 31.35
C THR A 319 -14.28 -7.26 31.67
N ILE A 320 -15.14 -8.05 31.01
CA ILE A 320 -16.59 -8.00 31.24
C ILE A 320 -16.97 -8.49 32.64
N ALA A 321 -16.31 -9.53 33.16
CA ALA A 321 -16.55 -10.03 34.51
C ALA A 321 -16.25 -8.96 35.57
N ARG A 322 -15.14 -8.22 35.42
CA ARG A 322 -14.78 -7.12 36.34
C ARG A 322 -15.74 -5.94 36.25
N LEU A 323 -16.18 -5.57 35.04
CA LEU A 323 -17.16 -4.50 34.85
C LEU A 323 -18.50 -4.83 35.51
N ARG A 324 -18.98 -6.07 35.34
CA ARG A 324 -20.22 -6.53 35.99
C ARG A 324 -20.13 -6.52 37.50
N LYS A 325 -18.98 -6.95 38.04
CA LYS A 325 -18.74 -6.98 39.49
C LYS A 325 -18.59 -5.58 40.10
N LYS A 326 -17.86 -4.68 39.44
CA LYS A 326 -17.43 -3.40 40.04
C LYS A 326 -18.29 -2.20 39.64
N VAL A 327 -18.92 -2.21 38.46
CA VAL A 327 -19.52 -1.01 37.86
C VAL A 327 -21.01 -1.17 37.59
N ASN A 328 -21.40 -2.12 36.74
CA ASN A 328 -22.80 -2.34 36.37
C ASN A 328 -23.02 -3.82 36.02
N PRO A 329 -23.83 -4.59 36.80
CA PRO A 329 -24.07 -6.00 36.54
C PRO A 329 -24.76 -6.26 35.19
N ASN A 330 -25.49 -5.28 34.65
CA ASN A 330 -26.27 -5.40 33.41
C ASN A 330 -25.49 -5.03 32.15
N ILE A 331 -24.22 -4.63 32.27
CA ILE A 331 -23.43 -4.22 31.11
C ILE A 331 -23.25 -5.39 30.11
N LYS A 332 -23.51 -5.09 28.85
CA LYS A 332 -23.45 -6.04 27.73
C LYS A 332 -22.08 -6.01 27.07
N LYS A 333 -21.67 -7.14 26.51
CA LYS A 333 -20.45 -7.27 25.70
C LYS A 333 -20.83 -7.61 24.27
N MET A 334 -20.35 -6.82 23.33
CA MET A 334 -20.34 -7.11 21.91
C MET A 334 -18.92 -7.49 21.49
N SER A 335 -18.78 -8.52 20.66
CA SER A 335 -17.46 -8.99 20.23
C SER A 335 -16.96 -8.22 19.02
N ASP A 336 -15.64 -8.02 18.96
CA ASP A 336 -15.00 -7.48 17.76
C ASP A 336 -15.07 -8.48 16.60
N ARG A 337 -15.59 -8.00 15.47
CA ARG A 337 -15.72 -8.79 14.25
C ARG A 337 -14.40 -9.35 13.73
N ASN A 338 -13.29 -8.62 13.82
CA ASN A 338 -12.01 -9.10 13.30
C ASN A 338 -11.43 -10.20 14.20
N HIS A 339 -11.62 -10.07 15.51
CA HIS A 339 -11.21 -11.10 16.44
C HIS A 339 -12.03 -12.39 16.27
N VAL A 340 -13.36 -12.29 16.13
CA VAL A 340 -14.22 -13.44 15.80
C VAL A 340 -13.76 -14.11 14.51
N LYS A 341 -13.52 -13.32 13.46
CA LYS A 341 -12.98 -13.82 12.19
C LYS A 341 -11.63 -14.52 12.38
N LYS A 342 -10.74 -13.98 13.20
CA LYS A 342 -9.43 -14.57 13.49
C LYS A 342 -9.56 -15.90 14.23
N ASN A 343 -10.48 -16.00 15.18
CA ASN A 343 -10.75 -17.23 15.93
C ASN A 343 -11.26 -18.33 14.99
N ILE A 344 -12.23 -18.00 14.13
CA ILE A 344 -12.76 -18.95 13.13
C ILE A 344 -11.68 -19.35 12.13
N ALA A 345 -10.84 -18.40 11.69
CA ALA A 345 -9.70 -18.70 10.82
C ALA A 345 -8.73 -19.68 11.50
N ASN A 346 -8.40 -19.48 12.77
CA ASN A 346 -7.53 -20.39 13.52
C ASN A 346 -8.13 -21.80 13.60
N SER A 347 -9.44 -21.93 13.86
CA SER A 347 -10.13 -23.24 13.84
C SER A 347 -10.01 -23.92 12.47
N LEU A 348 -10.20 -23.17 11.38
CA LEU A 348 -10.04 -23.69 10.02
C LEU A 348 -8.58 -24.10 9.72
N TYR A 349 -7.59 -23.37 10.21
CA TYR A 349 -6.18 -23.75 10.09
C TYR A 349 -5.86 -25.03 10.86
N SER A 350 -6.36 -25.17 12.09
CA SER A 350 -6.24 -26.40 12.87
C SER A 350 -6.90 -27.59 12.16
N LEU A 351 -8.07 -27.37 11.53
CA LEU A 351 -8.73 -28.40 10.73
C LEU A 351 -7.91 -28.79 9.49
N GLY A 352 -7.27 -27.81 8.84
CA GLY A 352 -6.39 -28.04 7.68
C GLY A 352 -5.14 -28.87 8.00
N GLN A 353 -4.73 -28.97 9.28
CA GLN A 353 -3.67 -29.90 9.67
C GLN A 353 -4.11 -31.36 9.53
N LYS A 354 -5.38 -31.65 9.83
CA LYS A 354 -6.01 -32.98 9.71
C LYS A 354 -6.50 -33.27 8.29
N HIS A 355 -7.03 -32.26 7.59
CA HIS A 355 -7.54 -32.37 6.23
C HIS A 355 -6.71 -31.55 5.24
N LYS A 356 -5.70 -32.17 4.63
CA LYS A 356 -4.73 -31.47 3.74
C LYS A 356 -5.36 -30.79 2.51
N LYS A 357 -6.56 -31.21 2.09
CA LYS A 357 -7.31 -30.52 1.04
C LYS A 357 -7.74 -29.11 1.44
N LEU A 358 -7.86 -28.82 2.73
CA LEU A 358 -8.16 -27.48 3.26
C LEU A 358 -6.88 -26.61 3.27
N ASN A 359 -6.43 -26.21 2.10
CA ASN A 359 -5.28 -25.33 1.95
C ASN A 359 -5.63 -23.85 2.19
N GLN A 360 -4.61 -22.98 2.25
CA GLN A 360 -4.79 -21.55 2.53
C GLN A 360 -5.76 -20.83 1.59
N LYS A 361 -5.79 -21.23 0.31
CA LYS A 361 -6.69 -20.63 -0.71
C LYS A 361 -8.14 -20.97 -0.40
N ILE A 362 -8.41 -22.21 -0.01
CA ILE A 362 -9.75 -22.68 0.35
C ILE A 362 -10.17 -22.09 1.70
N ILE A 363 -9.30 -22.04 2.72
CA ILE A 363 -9.61 -21.36 4.00
C ILE A 363 -10.02 -19.90 3.75
N LYS A 364 -9.29 -19.19 2.88
CA LYS A 364 -9.63 -17.81 2.51
C LYS A 364 -10.98 -17.70 1.81
N TYR A 365 -11.36 -18.70 1.02
CA TYR A 365 -12.69 -18.77 0.40
C TYR A 365 -13.78 -18.89 1.48
N PHE A 366 -13.67 -19.86 2.38
CA PHE A 366 -14.60 -20.03 3.51
C PHE A 366 -14.74 -18.75 4.34
N LEU A 367 -13.63 -18.11 4.69
CA LEU A 367 -13.65 -16.86 5.43
C LEU A 367 -14.35 -15.73 4.67
N ASN A 368 -14.27 -15.70 3.33
CA ASN A 368 -14.99 -14.70 2.55
C ASN A 368 -16.50 -14.97 2.58
N CYS A 369 -16.94 -16.22 2.35
CA CYS A 369 -18.35 -16.62 2.45
C CYS A 369 -18.93 -16.27 3.81
N LEU A 370 -18.21 -16.63 4.89
CA LEU A 370 -18.60 -16.31 6.25
C LEU A 370 -18.72 -14.79 6.50
N ASN A 371 -17.79 -13.99 5.98
CA ASN A 371 -17.87 -12.53 6.14
C ASN A 371 -19.05 -11.93 5.38
N TYR A 372 -19.38 -12.44 4.20
CA TYR A 372 -20.56 -11.98 3.47
C TYR A 372 -21.83 -12.30 4.26
N MET A 373 -21.97 -13.55 4.71
CA MET A 373 -23.07 -14.02 5.54
C MET A 373 -23.25 -13.14 6.80
N LEU A 374 -22.20 -12.95 7.59
CA LEU A 374 -22.27 -12.13 8.82
C LEU A 374 -22.60 -10.65 8.53
N CYS A 375 -22.21 -10.11 7.37
CA CYS A 375 -22.55 -8.73 7.02
C CYS A 375 -24.00 -8.58 6.53
N GLN A 376 -24.60 -9.63 5.98
CA GLN A 376 -25.97 -9.62 5.47
C GLN A 376 -26.99 -9.88 6.58
N ASN A 377 -26.65 -10.76 7.53
CA ASN A 377 -27.53 -11.17 8.62
C ASN A 377 -27.26 -10.36 9.91
N GLN A 378 -27.01 -9.06 9.79
CA GLN A 378 -26.83 -8.21 10.96
C GLN A 378 -28.14 -8.05 11.73
N ASN A 379 -28.10 -8.31 13.04
CA ASN A 379 -29.27 -8.37 13.92
C ASN A 379 -30.29 -9.46 13.57
N ASP A 380 -29.90 -10.46 12.78
CA ASP A 380 -30.74 -11.59 12.38
C ASP A 380 -30.07 -12.92 12.80
N PRO A 381 -30.32 -13.42 14.03
CA PRO A 381 -29.77 -14.68 14.50
C PRO A 381 -30.17 -15.88 13.64
N ASP A 382 -31.43 -15.94 13.19
CA ASP A 382 -31.95 -17.06 12.39
C ASP A 382 -31.29 -17.09 11.01
N GLY A 383 -31.11 -15.92 10.40
CA GLY A 383 -30.33 -15.76 9.18
C GLY A 383 -28.87 -16.21 9.34
N VAL A 384 -28.25 -15.97 10.51
CA VAL A 384 -26.91 -16.50 10.81
C VAL A 384 -26.90 -18.02 10.95
N GLU A 385 -27.90 -18.62 11.60
CA GLU A 385 -27.99 -20.09 11.72
C GLU A 385 -28.12 -20.77 10.36
N ASN A 386 -29.02 -20.27 9.52
CA ASN A 386 -29.19 -20.71 8.14
C ASN A 386 -27.93 -20.45 7.31
N GLY A 387 -27.31 -19.28 7.49
CA GLY A 387 -26.08 -18.90 6.81
C GLY A 387 -24.88 -19.80 7.18
N LEU A 388 -24.77 -20.24 8.42
CA LEU A 388 -23.74 -21.19 8.87
C LEU A 388 -23.94 -22.57 8.24
N GLU A 389 -25.18 -23.03 8.13
CA GLU A 389 -25.52 -24.26 7.39
C GLU A 389 -25.13 -24.14 5.91
N ALA A 390 -25.46 -23.00 5.30
CA ALA A 390 -25.10 -22.70 3.92
C ALA A 390 -23.59 -22.65 3.71
N VAL A 391 -22.82 -22.04 4.61
CA VAL A 391 -21.34 -21.95 4.49
C VAL A 391 -20.68 -23.34 4.59
N GLY A 392 -21.25 -24.26 5.37
CA GLY A 392 -20.74 -25.64 5.47
C GLY A 392 -21.03 -26.50 4.24
N ARG A 393 -22.12 -26.23 3.52
CA ARG A 393 -22.60 -27.01 2.36
C ARG A 393 -22.24 -26.42 1.00
N HIS A 394 -22.30 -25.09 0.88
CA HIS A 394 -22.10 -24.35 -0.37
C HIS A 394 -20.80 -24.72 -1.11
N PRO A 395 -19.63 -24.84 -0.45
CA PRO A 395 -18.39 -25.18 -1.16
C PRO A 395 -18.36 -26.61 -1.72
N PHE A 396 -19.33 -27.46 -1.34
CA PHE A 396 -19.49 -28.84 -1.78
C PHE A 396 -20.59 -29.01 -2.84
N GLY A 397 -21.19 -27.91 -3.31
CA GLY A 397 -22.22 -27.94 -4.35
C GLY A 397 -23.64 -28.10 -3.84
N ASP A 398 -23.84 -28.16 -2.51
CA ASP A 398 -25.17 -28.15 -1.91
C ASP A 398 -25.57 -26.69 -1.59
N HIS A 399 -26.59 -26.22 -2.31
CA HIS A 399 -27.12 -24.86 -2.23
C HIS A 399 -28.49 -24.77 -1.52
N THR A 400 -28.94 -25.84 -0.86
CA THR A 400 -30.26 -25.91 -0.19
C THR A 400 -30.52 -24.78 0.81
N PHE A 401 -29.49 -24.35 1.54
CA PHE A 401 -29.58 -23.26 2.54
C PHE A 401 -29.06 -21.91 2.00
N CYS A 402 -28.72 -21.82 0.72
CA CYS A 402 -28.20 -20.59 0.12
C CYS A 402 -29.34 -19.63 -0.27
N ASP A 403 -29.07 -18.33 -0.19
CA ASP A 403 -29.95 -17.29 -0.68
C ASP A 403 -29.35 -16.58 -1.91
N LYS A 404 -30.23 -16.15 -2.84
CA LYS A 404 -29.85 -15.48 -4.09
C LYS A 404 -29.06 -14.18 -3.89
N THR A 405 -29.21 -13.51 -2.75
CA THR A 405 -28.50 -12.27 -2.42
C THR A 405 -26.98 -12.42 -2.34
N TRP A 406 -26.46 -13.63 -2.12
CA TRP A 406 -25.02 -13.88 -2.06
C TRP A 406 -24.55 -15.10 -2.84
N CYS A 407 -25.43 -16.07 -3.11
CA CYS A 407 -25.10 -17.27 -3.84
C CYS A 407 -25.62 -17.20 -5.27
N SER A 408 -24.72 -16.91 -6.22
CA SER A 408 -25.11 -16.88 -7.62
C SER A 408 -25.42 -18.25 -8.24
N HIS A 409 -25.11 -19.36 -7.56
CA HIS A 409 -25.43 -20.70 -8.04
C HIS A 409 -26.90 -21.08 -7.81
N VAL A 410 -27.62 -20.32 -6.98
CA VAL A 410 -29.08 -20.45 -6.83
C VAL A 410 -29.79 -20.01 -8.10
N GLU A 411 -29.29 -18.96 -8.77
CA GLU A 411 -29.84 -18.44 -10.03
C GLU A 411 -29.21 -19.10 -11.26
N ASP A 412 -27.90 -19.39 -11.21
CA ASP A 412 -27.14 -19.99 -12.31
C ASP A 412 -26.25 -21.14 -11.81
N PRO A 413 -26.77 -22.39 -11.83
CA PRO A 413 -26.01 -23.58 -11.42
C PRO A 413 -24.76 -23.84 -12.26
N SER A 414 -24.66 -23.27 -13.46
CA SER A 414 -23.52 -23.47 -14.38
C SER A 414 -22.31 -22.59 -14.03
N LYS A 415 -22.49 -21.63 -13.12
CA LYS A 415 -21.46 -20.67 -12.74
C LYS A 415 -20.27 -21.36 -12.08
N LYS A 416 -19.06 -20.87 -12.39
CA LYS A 416 -17.82 -21.41 -11.82
C LYS A 416 -17.52 -20.82 -10.44
N TYR A 417 -17.04 -21.65 -9.53
CA TYR A 417 -16.55 -21.21 -8.22
C TYR A 417 -15.23 -20.44 -8.34
N ALA A 418 -15.27 -19.12 -8.14
CA ALA A 418 -14.13 -18.23 -8.41
C ALA A 418 -12.83 -18.55 -7.63
N SER A 419 -12.91 -19.21 -6.47
CA SER A 419 -11.74 -19.49 -5.61
C SER A 419 -11.51 -20.97 -5.29
N LEU A 420 -12.38 -21.88 -5.75
CA LEU A 420 -12.19 -23.32 -5.58
C LEU A 420 -11.35 -23.92 -6.73
N PRO A 421 -10.71 -25.08 -6.53
CA PRO A 421 -9.96 -25.77 -7.58
C PRO A 421 -10.80 -26.03 -8.82
N PHE A 422 -10.27 -25.69 -9.99
CA PHE A 422 -10.92 -25.88 -11.31
C PHE A 422 -12.32 -25.24 -11.46
N GLY A 423 -12.70 -24.34 -10.54
CA GLY A 423 -14.05 -23.78 -10.52
C GLY A 423 -15.15 -24.79 -10.16
N LYS A 424 -14.79 -25.94 -9.56
CA LYS A 424 -15.70 -27.03 -9.22
C LYS A 424 -15.93 -27.13 -7.70
N PRO A 425 -17.06 -27.71 -7.25
CA PRO A 425 -17.30 -27.98 -5.84
C PRO A 425 -16.30 -29.00 -5.27
N LEU A 426 -16.05 -28.90 -3.97
CA LEU A 426 -15.29 -29.90 -3.21
C LEU A 426 -16.12 -31.19 -3.10
N LYS A 427 -15.45 -32.35 -3.11
CA LYS A 427 -16.10 -33.68 -3.03
C LYS A 427 -15.68 -34.51 -1.80
N ASP A 428 -15.01 -33.88 -0.84
CA ASP A 428 -14.43 -34.56 0.31
C ASP A 428 -15.46 -34.64 1.45
N ILE A 429 -16.12 -35.80 1.57
CA ILE A 429 -17.19 -36.04 2.55
C ILE A 429 -16.65 -35.90 4.00
N PRO A 430 -15.51 -36.50 4.39
CA PRO A 430 -14.95 -36.31 5.73
C PRO A 430 -14.69 -34.84 6.08
N LEU A 431 -14.16 -34.05 5.14
CA LEU A 431 -13.95 -32.61 5.33
C LEU A 431 -15.27 -31.85 5.47
N GLN A 432 -16.29 -32.22 4.67
CA GLN A 432 -17.62 -31.62 4.77
C GLN A 432 -18.22 -31.85 6.17
N THR A 433 -18.19 -33.09 6.68
CA THR A 433 -18.67 -33.42 8.02
C THR A 433 -17.93 -32.62 9.09
N ALA A 434 -16.60 -32.58 9.05
CA ALA A 434 -15.81 -31.87 10.05
C ALA A 434 -16.02 -30.34 10.02
N LEU A 435 -16.28 -29.76 8.83
CA LEU A 435 -16.66 -28.36 8.70
C LEU A 435 -18.06 -28.11 9.25
N MET A 436 -19.02 -29.01 8.97
CA MET A 436 -20.37 -28.93 9.49
C MET A 436 -20.40 -28.99 11.03
N ASP A 437 -19.62 -29.87 11.63
CA ASP A 437 -19.46 -29.94 13.08
C ASP A 437 -18.89 -28.65 13.66
N LEU A 438 -17.89 -28.07 12.98
CA LEU A 438 -17.34 -26.77 13.36
C LEU A 438 -18.41 -25.66 13.28
N MET A 439 -19.19 -25.60 12.20
CA MET A 439 -20.25 -24.60 12.04
C MET A 439 -21.38 -24.79 13.07
N LYS A 440 -21.73 -26.04 13.40
CA LYS A 440 -22.71 -26.37 14.46
C LYS A 440 -22.27 -25.81 15.81
N GLY A 441 -20.98 -25.85 16.13
CA GLY A 441 -20.43 -25.20 17.32
C GLY A 441 -20.73 -23.69 17.35
N TYR A 442 -20.64 -23.01 16.21
CA TYR A 442 -20.93 -21.58 16.09
C TYR A 442 -22.42 -21.23 16.03
N LYS A 443 -23.31 -22.17 15.63
CA LYS A 443 -24.76 -21.94 15.63
C LYS A 443 -25.30 -21.57 17.01
N THR A 444 -24.77 -22.20 18.06
CA THR A 444 -25.12 -21.85 19.45
C THR A 444 -24.81 -20.39 19.82
N GLN A 445 -24.00 -19.70 19.00
CA GLN A 445 -23.58 -18.32 19.19
C GLN A 445 -24.19 -17.37 18.13
N SER A 446 -25.21 -17.79 17.37
CA SER A 446 -25.78 -16.98 16.28
C SER A 446 -26.28 -15.61 16.73
N SER A 447 -26.89 -15.52 17.91
CA SER A 447 -27.29 -14.25 18.54
C SER A 447 -26.09 -13.29 18.77
N LYS A 448 -24.92 -13.84 19.07
CA LYS A 448 -23.67 -13.07 19.26
C LYS A 448 -23.04 -12.69 17.92
N LEU A 449 -23.08 -13.61 16.95
CA LEU A 449 -22.51 -13.44 15.61
C LEU A 449 -23.31 -12.47 14.74
N SER A 450 -24.63 -12.36 14.95
CA SER A 450 -25.48 -11.39 14.26
C SER A 450 -25.26 -9.95 14.75
N ASN A 451 -24.72 -9.77 15.97
CA ASN A 451 -24.52 -8.46 16.60
C ASN A 451 -23.04 -8.21 16.97
N LEU A 452 -22.19 -8.06 15.94
CA LEU A 452 -20.75 -7.82 16.10
C LEU A 452 -20.40 -6.33 16.04
N GLY A 453 -19.55 -5.89 16.96
CA GLY A 453 -18.97 -4.55 16.97
C GLY A 453 -17.63 -4.47 16.24
N SER A 454 -16.97 -3.31 16.32
CA SER A 454 -15.60 -3.16 15.83
C SER A 454 -14.69 -2.30 16.72
N THR A 455 -13.51 -2.84 17.06
CA THR A 455 -12.41 -2.13 17.76
C THR A 455 -11.38 -1.52 16.80
N GLN A 456 -11.64 -1.52 15.49
CA GLN A 456 -10.74 -0.96 14.47
C GLN A 456 -10.40 0.53 14.71
N GLY A 457 -11.32 1.27 15.33
CA GLY A 457 -11.09 2.65 15.74
C GLY A 457 -9.95 2.76 16.76
N ASN A 458 -9.89 1.81 17.70
CA ASN A 458 -8.88 1.72 18.74
C ASN A 458 -7.55 1.19 18.18
N GLU A 459 -7.56 0.18 17.31
CA GLU A 459 -6.34 -0.28 16.62
C GLU A 459 -5.67 0.88 15.85
N SER A 460 -6.48 1.69 15.15
CA SER A 460 -6.00 2.90 14.47
C SER A 460 -5.46 3.95 15.44
N PHE A 461 -6.02 4.03 16.65
CA PHE A 461 -5.54 4.93 17.70
C PHE A 461 -4.22 4.43 18.28
N ASN A 462 -4.11 3.14 18.61
CA ASN A 462 -2.90 2.49 19.09
C ASN A 462 -1.74 2.66 18.10
N LYS A 463 -2.01 2.65 16.79
CA LYS A 463 -1.02 3.01 15.76
C LYS A 463 -0.58 4.48 15.84
N SER A 464 -1.48 5.40 16.17
CA SER A 464 -1.19 6.82 16.34
C SER A 464 -0.40 7.09 17.62
N VAL A 465 -0.66 6.32 18.69
CA VAL A 465 0.17 6.32 19.90
C VAL A 465 1.56 5.79 19.56
N ALA A 466 1.66 4.68 18.84
CA ALA A 466 2.94 4.10 18.43
C ALA A 466 3.78 5.03 17.52
N SER A 467 3.15 5.99 16.83
CA SER A 467 3.91 7.01 16.08
C SER A 467 4.49 8.11 16.98
N LYS A 468 3.88 8.38 18.16
CA LYS A 468 4.39 9.37 19.13
C LYS A 468 5.20 8.76 20.26
N ALA A 469 4.93 7.51 20.62
CA ALA A 469 5.67 6.68 21.56
C ALA A 469 6.05 5.37 20.86
N PRO A 470 7.06 5.38 19.97
CA PRO A 470 7.53 4.16 19.32
C PRO A 470 7.95 3.11 20.35
N LYS A 471 7.47 1.87 20.18
CA LYS A 471 7.81 0.73 21.06
C LYS A 471 9.30 0.34 21.05
N ALA A 472 10.11 0.96 20.19
CA ALA A 472 11.57 0.81 20.16
C ALA A 472 12.28 1.68 21.21
N HIS A 473 11.56 2.62 21.83
CA HIS A 473 12.09 3.54 22.82
C HIS A 473 11.28 3.47 24.11
N PHE A 474 11.97 3.58 25.24
CA PHE A 474 11.35 3.52 26.56
C PHE A 474 10.98 4.91 27.07
N TYR A 475 9.68 5.24 27.04
CA TYR A 475 9.15 6.53 27.54
C TYR A 475 8.45 6.42 28.90
N SER A 476 8.28 5.20 29.42
CA SER A 476 7.48 4.93 30.62
C SER A 476 8.18 5.25 31.93
N GLY A 477 9.48 5.55 31.92
CA GLY A 477 10.23 5.91 33.13
C GLY A 477 9.94 7.30 33.69
N SER A 478 9.03 8.06 33.07
CA SER A 478 8.61 9.41 33.47
C SER A 478 7.20 9.70 32.90
N SER A 479 6.66 10.90 33.13
CA SER A 479 5.39 11.35 32.52
C SER A 479 5.42 11.48 30.99
N SER A 480 6.58 11.30 30.34
CA SER A 480 6.73 11.34 28.88
C SER A 480 5.77 10.41 28.14
N LEU A 481 5.50 9.20 28.66
CA LEU A 481 4.53 8.28 28.05
C LEU A 481 3.11 8.85 28.10
N ASN A 482 2.66 9.31 29.27
CA ASN A 482 1.32 9.89 29.47
C ASN A 482 1.10 11.08 28.52
N ILE A 483 2.07 11.99 28.45
CA ILE A 483 2.04 13.15 27.55
C ILE A 483 1.92 12.72 26.07
N ARG A 484 2.63 11.67 25.64
CA ARG A 484 2.56 11.15 24.26
C ARG A 484 1.24 10.47 23.94
N VAL A 485 0.65 9.77 24.91
CA VAL A 485 -0.71 9.20 24.80
C VAL A 485 -1.73 10.34 24.70
N ALA A 486 -1.68 11.33 25.59
CA ALA A 486 -2.55 12.51 25.57
C ALA A 486 -2.43 13.29 24.25
N ALA A 487 -1.21 13.50 23.73
CA ALA A 487 -1.00 14.12 22.41
C ALA A 487 -1.66 13.32 21.27
N SER A 488 -1.76 12.00 21.41
CA SER A 488 -2.42 11.14 20.43
C SER A 488 -3.94 11.22 20.56
N VAL A 489 -4.47 11.33 21.78
CA VAL A 489 -5.89 11.59 22.06
C VAL A 489 -6.31 12.92 21.45
N ALA A 490 -5.60 13.99 21.80
CA ALA A 490 -5.84 15.32 21.25
C ALA A 490 -5.79 15.31 19.72
N GLN A 491 -4.79 14.64 19.11
CA GLN A 491 -4.74 14.53 17.64
C GLN A 491 -5.89 13.71 17.04
N LYS A 492 -6.36 12.65 17.71
CA LYS A 492 -7.48 11.84 17.22
C LYS A 492 -8.80 12.63 17.25
N ASN A 493 -8.99 13.43 18.30
CA ASN A 493 -10.20 14.23 18.49
C ASN A 493 -10.20 15.51 17.64
N GLU A 494 -9.10 16.26 17.62
CA GLU A 494 -9.02 17.58 16.96
C GLU A 494 -8.32 17.58 15.59
N GLY A 495 -7.64 16.49 15.24
CA GLY A 495 -6.69 16.49 14.13
C GLY A 495 -5.37 17.17 14.52
N GLN A 496 -4.59 17.56 13.52
CA GLN A 496 -3.28 18.22 13.67
C GLN A 496 -3.39 19.62 14.27
N SER A 497 -4.57 20.24 14.17
CA SER A 497 -4.86 21.55 14.74
C SER A 497 -4.81 21.58 16.28
N TYR A 498 -4.74 20.43 16.96
CA TYR A 498 -4.53 20.37 18.41
C TYR A 498 -3.27 21.13 18.87
N LEU A 499 -2.21 21.17 18.04
CA LEU A 499 -0.99 21.93 18.33
C LEU A 499 -1.26 23.43 18.51
N LEU A 500 -2.26 23.97 17.80
CA LEU A 500 -2.63 25.37 17.93
C LEU A 500 -3.31 25.64 19.28
N LYS A 501 -4.12 24.68 19.77
CA LYS A 501 -4.75 24.75 21.10
C LYS A 501 -3.69 24.65 22.20
N VAL A 502 -2.73 23.73 22.06
CA VAL A 502 -1.61 23.57 22.99
C VAL A 502 -0.78 24.86 23.09
N ASN A 503 -0.36 25.42 21.94
CA ASN A 503 0.42 26.67 21.95
C ASN A 503 -0.34 27.81 22.64
N LYS A 504 -1.62 28.02 22.30
CA LYS A 504 -2.45 29.03 22.97
C LYS A 504 -2.56 28.81 24.47
N LYS A 505 -2.72 27.56 24.92
CA LYS A 505 -2.85 27.22 26.35
C LYS A 505 -1.58 27.53 27.14
N ILE A 506 -0.41 27.38 26.53
CA ILE A 506 0.89 27.72 27.13
C ILE A 506 1.15 29.24 27.13
N GLY A 507 0.39 30.02 26.34
CA GLY A 507 0.66 31.44 26.11
C GLY A 507 1.61 31.71 24.93
N LEU A 508 1.86 30.69 24.09
CA LEU A 508 2.70 30.79 22.89
C LEU A 508 1.88 31.20 21.67
N SER A 509 2.50 32.00 20.80
CA SER A 509 1.95 32.20 19.45
C SER A 509 1.94 30.87 18.69
N PRO A 510 0.82 30.44 18.08
CA PRO A 510 0.76 29.21 17.31
C PRO A 510 1.76 29.16 16.15
N GLY A 511 2.13 30.32 15.58
CA GLY A 511 3.01 30.44 14.43
C GLY A 511 2.30 30.21 13.10
N VAL A 512 2.66 31.00 12.09
CA VAL A 512 2.02 31.00 10.76
C VAL A 512 2.21 29.65 10.05
N HIS A 513 3.43 29.11 10.08
CA HIS A 513 3.76 27.84 9.43
C HIS A 513 3.09 26.63 10.09
N THR A 514 3.06 26.59 11.42
CA THR A 514 2.36 25.54 12.19
C THR A 514 0.87 25.54 11.86
N LYS A 515 0.21 26.72 11.86
CA LYS A 515 -1.21 26.86 11.50
C LYS A 515 -1.47 26.37 10.08
N ARG A 516 -0.67 26.80 9.11
CA ARG A 516 -0.81 26.41 7.70
C ARG A 516 -0.67 24.90 7.51
N LEU A 517 0.37 24.30 8.10
CA LEU A 517 0.63 22.86 7.96
C LEU A 517 -0.43 22.01 8.65
N ALA A 518 -0.86 22.40 9.86
CA ALA A 518 -1.91 21.70 10.60
C ALA A 518 -3.22 21.64 9.79
N ILE A 519 -3.68 22.78 9.30
CA ILE A 519 -4.90 22.87 8.47
C ILE A 519 -4.77 22.02 7.20
N LEU A 520 -3.62 22.10 6.51
CA LEU A 520 -3.38 21.33 5.30
C LEU A 520 -3.43 19.81 5.56
N ARG A 521 -2.83 19.34 6.67
CA ARG A 521 -2.84 17.93 7.04
C ARG A 521 -4.24 17.46 7.46
N ASP A 522 -5.03 18.30 8.11
CA ASP A 522 -6.41 17.99 8.47
C ASP A 522 -7.32 17.90 7.23
N ILE A 523 -7.12 18.77 6.24
CA ILE A 523 -7.82 18.68 4.94
C ILE A 523 -7.42 17.39 4.22
N GLN A 524 -6.12 17.06 4.18
CA GLN A 524 -5.63 15.81 3.56
C GLN A 524 -6.17 14.56 4.27
N ALA A 525 -6.25 14.55 5.59
CA ALA A 525 -6.81 13.45 6.36
C ALA A 525 -8.30 13.24 6.06
N ARG A 526 -9.09 14.33 6.04
CA ARG A 526 -10.51 14.30 5.63
C ARG A 526 -10.69 13.77 4.21
N LYS A 527 -9.90 14.25 3.26
CA LYS A 527 -9.94 13.78 1.87
C LYS A 527 -9.60 12.28 1.76
N ARG A 528 -8.55 11.81 2.45
CA ARG A 528 -8.18 10.39 2.47
C ARG A 528 -9.28 9.52 3.08
N LYS A 529 -9.93 9.96 4.17
CA LYS A 529 -11.06 9.26 4.80
C LYS A 529 -12.26 9.17 3.84
N ALA A 530 -12.59 10.26 3.15
CA ALA A 530 -13.69 10.27 2.17
C ALA A 530 -13.41 9.35 0.97
N ILE A 531 -12.16 9.27 0.49
CA ILE A 531 -11.78 8.39 -0.62
C ILE A 531 -11.74 6.92 -0.19
N SER A 532 -11.23 6.62 1.01
CA SER A 532 -11.00 5.24 1.46
C SER A 532 -12.28 4.43 1.61
N VAL A 533 -13.42 5.08 1.87
CA VAL A 533 -14.73 4.41 1.99
C VAL A 533 -15.36 4.06 0.64
N THR A 534 -14.90 4.65 -0.47
CA THR A 534 -15.47 4.44 -1.81
C THR A 534 -15.25 3.01 -2.31
N ARG A 535 -16.22 2.48 -3.07
CA ARG A 535 -16.13 1.13 -3.69
C ARG A 535 -14.91 1.02 -4.61
N LYS A 536 -14.66 2.03 -5.44
CA LYS A 536 -13.50 2.07 -6.36
C LYS A 536 -12.17 1.92 -5.60
N GLU A 537 -11.98 2.65 -4.50
CA GLU A 537 -10.75 2.56 -3.71
C GLU A 537 -10.65 1.25 -2.93
N LYS A 538 -11.77 0.72 -2.40
CA LYS A 538 -11.81 -0.62 -1.79
C LYS A 538 -11.36 -1.70 -2.79
N ILE A 539 -11.88 -1.69 -4.02
CA ILE A 539 -11.49 -2.62 -5.09
C ILE A 539 -10.02 -2.44 -5.46
N ARG A 540 -9.56 -1.20 -5.68
CA ARG A 540 -8.15 -0.91 -6.00
C ARG A 540 -7.20 -1.45 -4.94
N ARG A 541 -7.52 -1.28 -3.64
CA ARG A 541 -6.72 -1.83 -2.53
C ARG A 541 -6.64 -3.35 -2.57
N ILE A 542 -7.74 -4.03 -2.88
CA ILE A 542 -7.77 -5.50 -3.03
C ILE A 542 -6.91 -5.93 -4.23
N GLN A 543 -7.04 -5.26 -5.39
CA GLN A 543 -6.24 -5.54 -6.58
C GLN A 543 -4.74 -5.36 -6.32
N LEU A 544 -4.34 -4.26 -5.68
CA LEU A 544 -2.94 -4.00 -5.31
C LEU A 544 -2.41 -5.01 -4.28
N ARG A 545 -3.25 -5.44 -3.32
CA ARG A 545 -2.88 -6.50 -2.38
C ARG A 545 -2.69 -7.84 -3.11
N ASN A 546 -3.62 -8.22 -3.98
CA ASN A 546 -3.53 -9.48 -4.74
C ASN A 546 -2.34 -9.48 -5.70
N ARG A 547 -2.03 -8.35 -6.36
CA ARG A 547 -0.83 -8.22 -7.21
C ARG A 547 0.45 -8.40 -6.42
N ARG A 548 0.54 -7.82 -5.21
CA ARG A 548 1.67 -8.02 -4.30
C ARG A 548 1.80 -9.46 -3.84
N ILE A 549 0.70 -10.09 -3.41
CA ILE A 549 0.71 -11.50 -2.98
C ILE A 549 1.16 -12.40 -4.13
N LYS A 550 0.58 -12.27 -5.33
CA LYS A 550 0.99 -13.06 -6.50
C LYS A 550 2.48 -12.89 -6.81
N LYS A 551 2.96 -11.64 -6.81
CA LYS A 551 4.38 -11.33 -7.03
C LYS A 551 5.26 -11.97 -5.97
N ASN A 552 4.87 -11.93 -4.69
CA ASN A 552 5.62 -12.54 -3.61
C ASN A 552 5.59 -14.07 -3.69
N THR A 553 4.45 -14.69 -3.94
CA THR A 553 4.35 -16.15 -4.04
C THR A 553 5.22 -16.71 -5.18
N VAL A 554 5.24 -16.05 -6.34
CA VAL A 554 6.14 -16.46 -7.43
C VAL A 554 7.59 -16.34 -7.01
N LYS A 555 7.96 -15.25 -6.32
CA LYS A 555 9.31 -15.05 -5.80
C LYS A 555 9.70 -16.10 -4.76
N GLU A 556 8.87 -16.30 -3.73
CA GLU A 556 9.07 -17.29 -2.67
C GLU A 556 9.20 -18.72 -3.25
N LEU A 557 8.44 -19.04 -4.31
CA LEU A 557 8.59 -20.32 -5.04
C LEU A 557 9.93 -20.41 -5.79
N CYS A 558 10.38 -19.33 -6.43
CA CYS A 558 11.69 -19.28 -7.10
C CYS A 558 12.87 -19.29 -6.10
N GLU A 559 12.67 -18.74 -4.90
CA GLU A 559 13.68 -18.68 -3.83
C GLU A 559 13.85 -20.02 -3.10
N GLY A 560 12.97 -21.00 -3.34
CA GLY A 560 12.98 -22.30 -2.67
C GLY A 560 12.78 -22.22 -1.15
N LEU A 561 13.04 -23.31 -0.44
CA LEU A 561 13.09 -23.33 1.02
C LEU A 561 14.40 -22.67 1.51
N SER A 562 14.51 -21.36 1.37
CA SER A 562 15.68 -20.58 1.83
C SER A 562 15.45 -19.88 3.18
N TYR A 563 14.20 -19.83 3.65
CA TYR A 563 13.84 -19.20 4.93
C TYR A 563 12.71 -19.97 5.63
N SER A 564 13.07 -20.79 6.62
CA SER A 564 12.11 -21.38 7.56
C SER A 564 12.72 -21.50 8.96
N SER A 565 11.88 -21.65 9.99
CA SER A 565 12.36 -21.78 11.37
C SER A 565 13.22 -23.03 11.52
N ALA A 566 14.44 -22.87 12.04
CA ALA A 566 15.39 -23.95 12.29
C ALA A 566 15.82 -24.74 11.02
N ILE A 567 15.74 -24.13 9.83
CA ILE A 567 16.15 -24.79 8.58
C ILE A 567 17.64 -25.19 8.58
N ASP A 568 18.45 -24.36 9.22
CA ASP A 568 19.90 -24.51 9.40
C ASP A 568 20.28 -25.46 10.57
N LEU A 569 19.28 -25.94 11.30
CA LEU A 569 19.45 -26.91 12.39
C LEU A 569 18.93 -28.31 12.00
N GLN A 570 18.52 -28.48 10.75
CA GLN A 570 18.14 -29.77 10.17
C GLN A 570 19.32 -30.27 9.31
N ASP A 571 19.56 -31.59 9.28
CA ASP A 571 20.60 -32.23 8.46
C ASP A 571 20.27 -32.12 6.96
N HIS A 572 20.42 -30.91 6.42
CA HIS A 572 20.36 -30.62 5.00
C HIS A 572 21.71 -30.04 4.58
N GLN A 573 22.29 -30.59 3.52
CA GLN A 573 23.51 -30.05 2.91
C GLN A 573 23.29 -28.58 2.57
N ASP A 574 24.27 -27.74 2.94
CA ASP A 574 24.33 -26.35 2.52
C ASP A 574 24.04 -26.25 1.02
N ILE A 575 23.06 -25.43 0.66
CA ILE A 575 22.69 -25.25 -0.74
C ILE A 575 23.81 -24.43 -1.40
N THR A 576 24.65 -25.07 -2.19
CA THR A 576 25.78 -24.42 -2.89
C THR A 576 25.35 -23.58 -4.10
N GLU A 577 24.17 -23.84 -4.66
CA GLU A 577 23.59 -23.09 -5.78
C GLU A 577 22.08 -22.85 -5.61
N ILE A 578 21.62 -21.62 -5.84
CA ILE A 578 20.19 -21.28 -5.82
C ILE A 578 19.49 -22.09 -6.92
N PRO A 579 18.45 -22.90 -6.61
CA PRO A 579 17.75 -23.69 -7.61
C PRO A 579 17.26 -22.83 -8.78
N SER A 580 17.51 -23.29 -10.00
CA SER A 580 16.98 -22.66 -11.21
C SER A 580 15.45 -22.56 -11.12
N ALA A 581 14.91 -21.37 -11.38
CA ALA A 581 13.46 -21.17 -11.37
C ALA A 581 12.77 -22.14 -12.34
N PRO A 582 11.66 -22.78 -11.96
CA PRO A 582 10.90 -23.60 -12.89
C PRO A 582 10.38 -22.70 -14.02
N SER A 583 10.72 -23.05 -15.27
CA SER A 583 10.10 -22.45 -16.45
C SER A 583 8.58 -22.54 -16.33
N PRO A 584 7.80 -21.47 -16.60
CA PRO A 584 6.36 -21.58 -16.60
C PRO A 584 5.96 -22.70 -17.58
N PRO A 585 5.05 -23.61 -17.19
CA PRO A 585 4.66 -24.72 -18.05
C PRO A 585 4.09 -24.13 -19.35
N ILE A 586 4.67 -24.50 -20.48
CA ILE A 586 4.02 -24.29 -21.77
C ILE A 586 2.79 -25.19 -21.74
N GLU A 587 1.59 -24.59 -21.75
CA GLU A 587 0.37 -25.36 -21.93
C GLU A 587 0.35 -25.86 -23.38
N HIS A 588 0.82 -27.10 -23.55
CA HIS A 588 0.69 -27.88 -24.78
C HIS A 588 -0.78 -28.21 -25.02
N CYS A 589 -1.23 -28.17 -26.27
CA CYS A 589 -2.57 -28.61 -26.64
C CYS A 589 -2.50 -29.95 -27.40
N HIS A 590 -3.44 -30.84 -27.11
CA HIS A 590 -3.63 -32.05 -27.88
C HIS A 590 -4.53 -31.73 -29.09
N ILE A 591 -4.03 -31.97 -30.30
CA ILE A 591 -4.81 -31.80 -31.54
C ILE A 591 -5.79 -32.97 -31.60
N GLN A 592 -7.08 -32.66 -31.73
CA GLN A 592 -8.14 -33.67 -31.84
C GLN A 592 -8.14 -34.31 -33.24
N GLU A 593 -8.53 -35.57 -33.37
CA GLU A 593 -8.64 -36.26 -34.67
C GLU A 593 -9.57 -35.54 -35.68
N THR A 594 -10.58 -34.83 -35.18
CA THR A 594 -11.51 -34.03 -35.98
C THR A 594 -10.97 -32.64 -36.36
N ALA A 595 -9.73 -32.31 -36.01
CA ALA A 595 -9.15 -31.00 -36.23
C ALA A 595 -8.76 -30.78 -37.68
N LYS A 596 -8.94 -29.54 -38.17
CA LYS A 596 -8.48 -29.14 -39.49
C LYS A 596 -7.25 -28.23 -39.36
N LEU A 597 -6.20 -28.58 -40.08
CA LEU A 597 -4.96 -27.80 -40.13
C LEU A 597 -5.02 -26.80 -41.29
N VAL A 598 -4.79 -25.53 -40.99
CA VAL A 598 -4.60 -24.47 -41.98
C VAL A 598 -3.15 -24.03 -41.90
N CYS A 599 -2.38 -24.31 -42.95
CA CYS A 599 -0.99 -23.88 -43.07
C CYS A 599 -0.96 -22.41 -43.50
N PHE A 600 -0.20 -21.57 -42.81
CA PHE A 600 -0.06 -20.16 -43.15
C PHE A 600 1.40 -19.69 -43.04
N ASP A 601 1.71 -18.63 -43.78
CA ASP A 601 3.03 -17.99 -43.78
C ASP A 601 2.89 -16.48 -44.10
N PHE A 602 3.89 -15.70 -43.67
CA PHE A 602 3.95 -14.27 -43.95
C PHE A 602 5.30 -13.86 -44.55
N GLU A 603 5.22 -13.08 -45.63
CA GLU A 603 6.33 -12.20 -45.97
C GLU A 603 6.24 -10.91 -45.17
N THR A 604 7.40 -10.39 -44.76
CA THR A 604 7.46 -9.23 -43.87
C THR A 604 8.53 -8.22 -44.29
N THR A 605 8.42 -7.00 -43.78
CA THR A 605 9.38 -5.93 -44.06
C THR A 605 10.79 -6.19 -43.51
N SER A 606 10.96 -7.14 -42.57
CA SER A 606 12.24 -7.54 -41.96
C SER A 606 12.08 -8.78 -41.06
N LEU A 607 13.18 -9.40 -40.64
CA LEU A 607 13.22 -10.49 -39.64
C LEU A 607 12.88 -10.05 -38.19
N ALA A 608 12.45 -8.81 -37.97
CA ALA A 608 12.03 -8.34 -36.65
C ALA A 608 10.61 -8.81 -36.33
N ARG A 609 10.34 -9.21 -35.08
CA ARG A 609 9.00 -9.67 -34.64
C ARG A 609 7.93 -8.57 -34.61
N ASP A 610 8.34 -7.32 -34.75
CA ASP A 610 7.49 -6.13 -34.89
C ASP A 610 7.45 -5.59 -36.33
N SER A 611 7.90 -6.37 -37.31
CA SER A 611 7.81 -6.04 -38.73
C SER A 611 6.36 -5.90 -39.21
N HIS A 612 6.18 -5.23 -40.35
CA HIS A 612 4.90 -5.19 -41.03
C HIS A 612 4.81 -6.36 -42.02
N ILE A 613 3.62 -6.94 -42.13
CA ILE A 613 3.32 -7.98 -43.11
C ILE A 613 3.22 -7.34 -44.51
N THR A 614 3.83 -7.97 -45.50
CA THR A 614 3.84 -7.57 -46.92
C THR A 614 3.12 -8.57 -47.83
N GLN A 615 3.02 -9.84 -47.43
CA GLN A 615 2.19 -10.86 -48.07
C GLN A 615 1.67 -11.82 -47.01
N ILE A 616 0.46 -12.33 -47.20
CA ILE A 616 -0.10 -13.41 -46.38
C ILE A 616 -0.55 -14.51 -47.32
N ALA A 617 -0.27 -15.77 -46.97
CA ALA A 617 -0.89 -16.90 -47.61
C ALA A 617 -1.39 -17.94 -46.60
N ALA A 618 -2.41 -18.69 -47.00
CA ALA A 618 -3.01 -19.76 -46.23
C ALA A 618 -3.50 -20.88 -47.16
N VAL A 619 -3.29 -22.14 -46.78
CA VAL A 619 -3.74 -23.33 -47.52
C VAL A 619 -4.37 -24.33 -46.55
N SER A 620 -5.45 -24.97 -46.99
CA SER A 620 -6.06 -26.11 -46.30
C SER A 620 -6.68 -27.07 -47.32
N GLY A 621 -6.02 -28.20 -47.56
CA GLY A 621 -6.41 -29.13 -48.62
C GLY A 621 -6.34 -28.44 -49.99
N ASP A 622 -7.42 -28.52 -50.77
CA ASP A 622 -7.51 -27.90 -52.10
C ASP A 622 -7.77 -26.38 -52.06
N ASN A 623 -8.15 -25.84 -50.90
CA ASN A 623 -8.44 -24.42 -50.72
C ASN A 623 -7.16 -23.64 -50.43
N HIS A 624 -6.96 -22.53 -51.13
CA HIS A 624 -5.87 -21.59 -50.86
C HIS A 624 -6.35 -20.14 -50.91
N TRP A 625 -5.65 -19.27 -50.20
CA TRP A 625 -5.87 -17.84 -50.21
C TRP A 625 -4.54 -17.11 -50.04
N SER A 626 -4.32 -16.03 -50.80
CA SER A 626 -3.14 -15.17 -50.66
C SER A 626 -3.47 -13.73 -51.02
N CYS A 627 -2.80 -12.77 -50.36
CA CYS A 627 -2.86 -11.37 -50.76
C CYS A 627 -1.57 -10.62 -50.38
N TYR A 628 -1.26 -9.56 -51.13
CA TYR A 628 -0.24 -8.59 -50.75
C TYR A 628 -0.81 -7.52 -49.85
N VAL A 629 0.01 -6.99 -48.95
CA VAL A 629 -0.35 -5.96 -47.97
C VAL A 629 0.55 -4.76 -48.15
N THR A 630 -0.03 -3.55 -48.20
CA THR A 630 0.78 -2.32 -48.25
C THR A 630 1.38 -2.04 -46.86
N PRO A 631 2.71 -2.13 -46.66
CA PRO A 631 3.31 -1.86 -45.36
C PRO A 631 3.35 -0.35 -45.10
N LYS A 632 3.24 0.05 -43.83
CA LYS A 632 3.42 1.46 -43.41
C LYS A 632 4.86 1.85 -43.07
N ILE A 633 5.80 0.90 -43.15
CA ILE A 633 7.23 1.13 -42.93
C ILE A 633 8.00 0.60 -44.14
N PRO A 634 9.21 1.13 -44.41
CA PRO A 634 10.06 0.63 -45.50
C PRO A 634 10.37 -0.87 -45.34
N ILE A 635 10.41 -1.58 -46.47
CA ILE A 635 10.95 -2.93 -46.56
C ILE A 635 12.48 -2.81 -46.55
N THR A 636 13.18 -3.62 -45.75
CA THR A 636 14.65 -3.61 -45.77
C THR A 636 15.18 -4.16 -47.10
N ASN A 637 16.39 -3.76 -47.52
CA ASN A 637 16.99 -4.28 -48.75
C ASN A 637 17.07 -5.81 -48.72
N GLN A 638 17.52 -6.38 -47.59
CA GLN A 638 17.59 -7.83 -47.41
C GLN A 638 16.23 -8.53 -47.57
N ALA A 639 15.14 -7.99 -47.00
CA ALA A 639 13.81 -8.57 -47.17
C ALA A 639 13.31 -8.41 -48.61
N SER A 640 13.63 -7.29 -49.27
CA SER A 640 13.28 -7.05 -50.67
C SER A 640 14.03 -8.01 -51.62
N ASP A 641 15.31 -8.26 -51.34
CA ASP A 641 16.16 -9.16 -52.14
C ASP A 641 15.70 -10.62 -52.04
N ILE A 642 15.23 -11.02 -50.86
CA ILE A 642 14.76 -12.39 -50.58
C ILE A 642 13.36 -12.61 -51.16
N THR A 643 12.42 -11.71 -50.89
CA THR A 643 11.00 -11.89 -51.26
C THR A 643 10.66 -11.37 -52.65
N GLY A 644 11.53 -10.55 -53.24
CA GLY A 644 11.23 -9.80 -54.46
C GLY A 644 10.15 -8.73 -54.29
N ILE A 645 9.69 -8.44 -53.06
CA ILE A 645 8.64 -7.46 -52.78
C ILE A 645 9.26 -6.07 -52.55
N THR A 646 8.82 -5.07 -53.31
CA THR A 646 9.24 -3.66 -53.15
C THR A 646 8.04 -2.72 -53.14
N VAL A 647 8.22 -1.52 -52.57
CA VAL A 647 7.21 -0.45 -52.60
C VAL A 647 7.77 0.75 -53.33
N ARG A 648 7.13 1.16 -54.43
CA ARG A 648 7.52 2.35 -55.21
C ARG A 648 6.31 3.27 -55.35
N ASN A 649 6.44 4.53 -54.95
CA ASN A 649 5.37 5.54 -54.98
C ASN A 649 4.04 5.05 -54.36
N GLY A 650 4.12 4.31 -53.24
CA GLY A 650 2.94 3.79 -52.53
C GLY A 650 2.26 2.58 -53.18
N ARG A 651 2.80 2.02 -54.27
CA ARG A 651 2.34 0.77 -54.89
C ARG A 651 3.30 -0.38 -54.58
N VAL A 652 2.75 -1.56 -54.34
CA VAL A 652 3.51 -2.80 -54.08
C VAL A 652 3.86 -3.46 -55.41
N PHE A 653 5.09 -3.96 -55.52
CA PHE A 653 5.60 -4.70 -56.66
C PHE A 653 6.18 -6.03 -56.17
N HIS A 654 5.93 -7.12 -56.89
CA HIS A 654 6.57 -8.42 -56.68
C HIS A 654 7.36 -8.78 -57.95
N GLN A 655 8.65 -9.07 -57.79
CA GLN A 655 9.58 -9.35 -58.91
C GLN A 655 9.53 -8.26 -60.00
N GLY A 656 9.44 -6.99 -59.59
CA GLY A 656 9.39 -5.83 -60.47
C GLY A 656 8.04 -5.58 -61.17
N LYS A 657 7.03 -6.45 -60.99
CA LYS A 657 5.67 -6.27 -61.53
C LYS A 657 4.72 -5.69 -60.48
N PRO A 658 3.86 -4.72 -60.83
CA PRO A 658 2.90 -4.17 -59.88
C PRO A 658 1.88 -5.23 -59.46
N VAL A 659 1.56 -5.29 -58.17
CA VAL A 659 0.56 -6.21 -57.61
C VAL A 659 -0.51 -5.45 -56.84
N ASP A 660 -1.74 -5.94 -56.88
CA ASP A 660 -2.81 -5.43 -56.04
C ASP A 660 -2.51 -5.74 -54.57
N SER A 661 -2.74 -4.76 -53.69
CA SER A 661 -2.47 -4.90 -52.27
C SER A 661 -3.60 -4.33 -51.42
N LEU A 662 -3.80 -4.94 -50.25
CA LEU A 662 -4.83 -4.57 -49.29
C LEU A 662 -4.23 -3.79 -48.12
N SER A 663 -5.09 -3.05 -47.42
CA SER A 663 -4.75 -2.56 -46.08
C SER A 663 -4.67 -3.74 -45.11
N ILE A 664 -3.77 -3.67 -44.12
CA ILE A 664 -3.58 -4.74 -43.13
C ILE A 664 -4.87 -5.12 -42.39
N SER A 665 -5.76 -4.16 -42.12
CA SER A 665 -7.04 -4.44 -41.46
C SER A 665 -7.98 -5.27 -42.34
N LYS A 666 -7.99 -5.01 -43.66
CA LYS A 666 -8.80 -5.76 -44.63
C LYS A 666 -8.19 -7.14 -44.89
N ALA A 667 -6.86 -7.21 -45.06
CA ALA A 667 -6.14 -8.46 -45.24
C ALA A 667 -6.33 -9.43 -44.06
N MET A 668 -6.26 -8.95 -42.82
CA MET A 668 -6.56 -9.77 -41.64
C MET A 668 -8.03 -10.20 -41.58
N GLU A 669 -8.97 -9.35 -41.99
CA GLU A 669 -10.38 -9.73 -42.05
C GLU A 669 -10.64 -10.84 -43.07
N ASP A 670 -10.03 -10.74 -44.24
CA ASP A 670 -10.14 -11.76 -45.29
C ASP A 670 -9.43 -13.07 -44.90
N PHE A 671 -8.28 -13.00 -44.22
CA PHE A 671 -7.59 -14.17 -43.65
C PHE A 671 -8.46 -14.92 -42.63
N PHE A 672 -9.07 -14.22 -41.67
CA PHE A 672 -9.97 -14.88 -40.71
C PHE A 672 -11.29 -15.32 -41.33
N LYS A 673 -11.74 -14.68 -42.42
CA LYS A 673 -12.88 -15.16 -43.21
C LYS A 673 -12.56 -16.48 -43.91
N PHE A 674 -11.35 -16.61 -44.47
CA PHE A 674 -10.85 -17.88 -45.02
C PHE A 674 -10.81 -18.97 -43.94
N ILE A 675 -10.15 -18.71 -42.79
CA ILE A 675 -10.10 -19.65 -41.66
C ILE A 675 -11.49 -20.11 -41.23
N LYS A 676 -12.44 -19.18 -41.11
CA LYS A 676 -13.82 -19.50 -40.73
C LYS A 676 -14.54 -20.36 -41.77
N GLY A 677 -14.23 -20.18 -43.06
CA GLY A 677 -14.78 -20.99 -44.15
C GLY A 677 -14.40 -22.47 -44.06
N GLU A 678 -13.32 -22.80 -43.34
CA GLU A 678 -12.80 -24.16 -43.21
C GLU A 678 -13.49 -24.99 -42.09
N GLY A 679 -14.31 -24.36 -41.23
CA GLY A 679 -15.15 -25.05 -40.21
C GLY A 679 -14.83 -24.69 -38.75
N ASP A 680 -15.38 -25.46 -37.81
CA ASP A 680 -15.35 -25.20 -36.36
C ASP A 680 -14.38 -26.14 -35.61
N ASN A 681 -13.11 -26.26 -36.01
CA ASN A 681 -12.05 -26.91 -35.20
C ASN A 681 -10.64 -26.65 -35.78
N ILE A 682 -10.28 -25.37 -35.94
CA ILE A 682 -9.08 -25.00 -36.71
C ILE A 682 -7.82 -24.89 -35.85
N TYR A 683 -6.75 -25.49 -36.34
CA TYR A 683 -5.38 -25.28 -35.88
C TYR A 683 -4.58 -24.57 -36.97
N LEU A 684 -3.76 -23.60 -36.57
CA LEU A 684 -2.87 -22.91 -37.50
C LEU A 684 -1.49 -23.57 -37.49
N GLY A 685 -1.07 -24.06 -38.65
CA GLY A 685 0.24 -24.67 -38.86
C GLY A 685 1.18 -23.75 -39.62
N GLY A 686 2.47 -23.88 -39.37
CA GLY A 686 3.47 -23.26 -40.22
C GLY A 686 4.88 -23.63 -39.77
N HIS A 687 5.88 -23.26 -40.57
CA HIS A 687 7.25 -23.64 -40.32
C HIS A 687 7.96 -22.62 -39.41
N ASN A 688 8.38 -23.03 -38.20
CA ASN A 688 9.05 -22.15 -37.22
C ASN A 688 8.16 -21.03 -36.63
N ILE A 689 6.83 -21.18 -36.75
CA ILE A 689 5.84 -20.16 -36.38
C ILE A 689 5.86 -19.77 -34.89
N LYS A 690 6.31 -20.65 -34.00
CA LYS A 690 6.35 -20.38 -32.55
C LYS A 690 7.27 -19.21 -32.22
N THR A 691 8.30 -19.00 -33.04
CA THR A 691 9.35 -18.02 -32.80
C THR A 691 9.24 -16.75 -33.64
N PHE A 692 8.43 -16.76 -34.70
CA PHE A 692 8.34 -15.67 -35.67
C PHE A 692 6.89 -15.31 -36.03
N ASP A 693 6.22 -16.09 -36.88
CA ASP A 693 4.93 -15.74 -37.50
C ASP A 693 3.81 -15.49 -36.48
N CYS A 694 3.77 -16.29 -35.41
CA CYS A 694 2.82 -16.06 -34.33
C CYS A 694 3.06 -14.70 -33.63
N HIS A 695 4.33 -14.28 -33.49
CA HIS A 695 4.64 -12.98 -32.88
C HIS A 695 4.21 -11.84 -33.81
N VAL A 696 4.47 -11.98 -35.11
CA VAL A 696 4.06 -10.99 -36.12
C VAL A 696 2.53 -10.90 -36.21
N LEU A 697 1.81 -12.04 -36.22
CA LEU A 697 0.36 -12.11 -36.20
C LEU A 697 -0.22 -11.42 -34.96
N ILE A 698 0.27 -11.78 -33.77
CA ILE A 698 -0.21 -11.22 -32.50
C ILE A 698 0.06 -9.72 -32.41
N ASN A 699 1.25 -9.27 -32.85
CA ASN A 699 1.60 -7.86 -32.93
C ASN A 699 0.60 -7.10 -33.81
N THR A 700 0.37 -7.62 -35.02
CA THR A 700 -0.56 -7.06 -36.00
C THR A 700 -1.97 -6.94 -35.42
N LEU A 701 -2.48 -8.02 -34.82
CA LEU A 701 -3.81 -8.05 -34.20
C LEU A 701 -3.95 -7.07 -33.04
N LYS A 702 -2.90 -6.89 -32.22
CA LYS A 702 -2.88 -5.86 -31.18
C LYS A 702 -2.92 -4.45 -31.78
N CYS A 703 -2.13 -4.18 -32.82
CA CYS A 703 -2.09 -2.88 -33.49
C CYS A 703 -3.43 -2.47 -34.13
N ILE A 704 -4.20 -3.43 -34.66
CA ILE A 704 -5.52 -3.17 -35.24
C ILE A 704 -6.69 -3.33 -34.25
N GLY A 705 -6.40 -3.63 -32.98
CA GLY A 705 -7.42 -3.77 -31.93
C GLY A 705 -8.32 -5.02 -32.03
N LYS A 706 -7.89 -6.06 -32.75
CA LYS A 706 -8.66 -7.30 -33.00
C LYS A 706 -8.10 -8.54 -32.28
N SER A 707 -7.41 -8.40 -31.14
CA SER A 707 -6.73 -9.53 -30.45
C SER A 707 -7.64 -10.72 -30.06
N ASN A 708 -8.94 -10.49 -29.83
CA ASN A 708 -9.86 -11.56 -29.43
C ASN A 708 -10.27 -12.49 -30.58
N ILE A 709 -10.05 -12.10 -31.84
CA ILE A 709 -10.48 -12.87 -33.01
C ILE A 709 -9.79 -14.25 -33.07
N LEU A 710 -8.54 -14.32 -32.62
CA LEU A 710 -7.72 -15.52 -32.63
C LEU A 710 -8.27 -16.60 -31.69
N ASN A 711 -8.60 -16.26 -30.44
CA ASN A 711 -9.24 -17.17 -29.48
C ASN A 711 -10.65 -17.61 -29.89
N THR A 712 -11.27 -16.90 -30.84
CA THR A 712 -12.65 -17.20 -31.29
C THR A 712 -12.66 -18.22 -32.42
N HIS A 713 -11.63 -18.22 -33.27
CA HIS A 713 -11.60 -19.02 -34.51
C HIS A 713 -10.50 -20.09 -34.54
N VAL A 714 -9.52 -20.05 -33.61
CA VAL A 714 -8.35 -20.95 -33.60
C VAL A 714 -8.21 -21.62 -32.24
N GLN A 715 -8.07 -22.95 -32.25
CA GLN A 715 -7.92 -23.76 -31.04
C GLN A 715 -6.47 -23.84 -30.55
N GLY A 716 -5.51 -23.78 -31.47
CA GLY A 716 -4.09 -23.83 -31.16
C GLY A 716 -3.22 -23.72 -32.41
N PHE A 717 -1.92 -23.90 -32.20
CA PHE A 717 -0.90 -23.78 -33.22
C PHE A 717 -0.03 -25.05 -33.30
N LEU A 718 0.49 -25.33 -34.50
CA LEU A 718 1.44 -26.40 -34.77
C LEU A 718 2.70 -25.83 -35.45
N ASP A 719 3.85 -25.96 -34.78
CA ASP A 719 5.16 -25.61 -35.37
C ASP A 719 5.75 -26.82 -36.10
N THR A 720 5.69 -26.79 -37.44
CA THR A 720 6.09 -27.93 -38.26
C THR A 720 7.60 -28.19 -38.19
N ARG A 721 8.42 -27.17 -37.87
CA ARG A 721 9.87 -27.38 -37.69
C ARG A 721 10.15 -28.25 -36.47
N LEU A 722 9.39 -28.06 -35.38
CA LEU A 722 9.49 -28.92 -34.21
C LEU A 722 8.90 -30.30 -34.48
N LEU A 723 7.81 -30.38 -35.23
CA LEU A 723 7.21 -31.65 -35.66
C LEU A 723 8.22 -32.53 -36.41
N PHE A 724 8.86 -31.99 -37.45
CA PHE A 724 9.87 -32.73 -38.22
C PHE A 724 11.13 -33.06 -37.41
N LYS A 725 11.51 -32.24 -36.42
CA LYS A 725 12.61 -32.59 -35.50
C LYS A 725 12.32 -33.81 -34.64
N ILE A 726 11.07 -33.96 -34.21
CA ILE A 726 10.63 -35.11 -33.40
C ILE A 726 10.52 -36.35 -34.29
N ASN A 727 10.02 -36.18 -35.51
CA ASN A 727 9.79 -37.27 -36.45
C ASN A 727 11.08 -37.77 -37.13
N ASN A 728 12.05 -36.88 -37.36
CA ASN A 728 13.28 -37.14 -38.13
C ASN A 728 14.52 -36.61 -37.40
N PRO A 729 14.82 -37.08 -36.17
CA PRO A 729 15.91 -36.56 -35.34
C PRO A 729 17.30 -36.70 -35.98
N GLU A 730 17.47 -37.60 -36.95
CA GLU A 730 18.70 -37.89 -37.68
C GLU A 730 19.11 -36.80 -38.69
N LEU A 731 18.20 -35.91 -39.08
CA LEU A 731 18.48 -34.89 -40.07
C LEU A 731 19.37 -33.76 -39.51
N LYS A 732 20.34 -33.32 -40.31
CA LYS A 732 21.27 -32.23 -39.93
C LYS A 732 20.66 -30.83 -40.03
N SER A 733 19.62 -30.67 -40.85
CA SER A 733 18.96 -29.38 -41.10
C SER A 733 17.46 -29.57 -41.21
N PHE A 734 16.72 -28.64 -40.59
CA PHE A 734 15.26 -28.64 -40.53
C PHE A 734 14.69 -27.33 -41.10
N SER A 735 15.41 -26.67 -42.00
CA SER A 735 14.79 -25.61 -42.82
C SER A 735 13.86 -26.26 -43.84
N GLN A 736 12.74 -25.63 -44.15
CA GLN A 736 11.77 -26.15 -45.12
C GLN A 736 12.40 -26.58 -46.46
N ILE A 737 13.30 -25.78 -47.04
CA ILE A 737 14.01 -26.09 -48.29
C ILE A 737 14.77 -27.43 -48.18
N ASN A 738 15.56 -27.61 -47.11
CA ASN A 738 16.29 -28.86 -46.89
C ASN A 738 15.36 -30.03 -46.63
N LEU A 739 14.24 -29.85 -45.92
CA LEU A 739 13.27 -30.92 -45.70
C LEU A 739 12.62 -31.38 -47.02
N LEU A 740 12.20 -30.44 -47.87
CA LEU A 740 11.67 -30.74 -49.21
C LEU A 740 12.70 -31.42 -50.11
N LYS A 741 13.95 -30.96 -50.08
CA LYS A 741 15.02 -31.57 -50.86
C LYS A 741 15.37 -32.98 -50.38
N THR A 742 15.48 -33.19 -49.06
CA THR A 742 15.87 -34.48 -48.50
C THR A 742 14.74 -35.50 -48.51
N LEU A 743 13.51 -35.09 -48.21
CA LEU A 743 12.37 -36.02 -48.07
C LEU A 743 11.58 -36.19 -49.37
N LEU A 744 11.57 -35.19 -50.26
CA LEU A 744 10.77 -35.21 -51.49
C LEU A 744 11.57 -34.98 -52.77
N ASN A 745 12.89 -34.81 -52.68
CA ASN A 745 13.76 -34.49 -53.81
C ASN A 745 13.21 -33.34 -54.68
N CYS A 746 12.64 -32.33 -54.01
CA CYS A 746 11.93 -31.23 -54.64
C CYS A 746 12.58 -29.90 -54.28
N ASP A 747 12.96 -29.13 -55.29
CA ASP A 747 13.33 -27.71 -55.13
C ASP A 747 12.11 -26.83 -55.42
N TYR A 748 12.02 -25.66 -54.79
CA TYR A 748 10.96 -24.69 -55.03
C TYR A 748 11.46 -23.26 -54.85
N ALA A 749 10.73 -22.30 -55.42
CA ALA A 749 10.97 -20.88 -55.22
C ALA A 749 10.50 -20.47 -53.81
N ALA A 750 11.38 -20.65 -52.83
CA ALA A 750 11.17 -20.19 -51.46
C ALA A 750 11.06 -18.66 -51.42
N HIS A 751 10.39 -18.14 -50.39
CA HIS A 751 10.22 -16.70 -50.14
C HIS A 751 9.13 -16.02 -51.00
N ASP A 752 8.14 -16.82 -51.41
CA ASP A 752 6.79 -16.34 -51.72
C ASP A 752 5.84 -17.07 -50.76
N ALA A 753 5.08 -16.31 -49.96
CA ALA A 753 4.28 -16.90 -48.89
C ALA A 753 3.34 -18.01 -49.39
N LEU A 754 2.78 -17.89 -50.61
CA LEU A 754 1.86 -18.89 -51.16
C LEU A 754 2.59 -20.17 -51.57
N GLN A 755 3.76 -20.05 -52.19
CA GLN A 755 4.60 -21.20 -52.49
C GLN A 755 5.06 -21.88 -51.20
N ASP A 756 5.51 -21.12 -50.21
CA ASP A 756 5.98 -21.63 -48.92
C ASP A 756 4.89 -22.47 -48.22
N VAL A 757 3.65 -22.01 -48.14
CA VAL A 757 2.56 -22.80 -47.53
C VAL A 757 2.11 -23.99 -48.38
N THR A 758 2.14 -23.87 -49.71
CA THR A 758 1.73 -24.94 -50.63
C THR A 758 2.70 -26.11 -50.54
N PHE A 759 4.01 -25.84 -50.61
CA PHE A 759 5.03 -26.87 -50.46
C PHE A 759 5.12 -27.40 -49.03
N LEU A 760 4.81 -26.58 -48.01
CA LEU A 760 4.70 -27.07 -46.63
C LEU A 760 3.55 -28.07 -46.48
N GLN A 761 2.36 -27.80 -47.04
CA GLN A 761 1.25 -28.75 -47.00
C GLN A 761 1.62 -30.04 -47.73
N LYS A 762 2.22 -29.95 -48.93
CA LYS A 762 2.71 -31.12 -49.68
C LYS A 762 3.71 -31.95 -48.87
N LEU A 763 4.63 -31.29 -48.15
CA LEU A 763 5.59 -31.95 -47.26
C LEU A 763 4.89 -32.67 -46.10
N MET A 764 3.88 -32.06 -45.49
CA MET A 764 3.10 -32.65 -44.41
C MET A 764 2.30 -33.88 -44.88
N GLU A 765 1.64 -33.80 -46.04
CA GLU A 765 0.83 -34.88 -46.60
C GLU A 765 1.69 -36.09 -47.02
N SER A 766 2.79 -35.84 -47.73
CA SER A 766 3.71 -36.88 -48.22
C SER A 766 4.48 -37.60 -47.11
N SER A 767 4.78 -36.91 -46.01
CA SER A 767 5.47 -37.49 -44.85
C SER A 767 4.57 -38.41 -44.01
N LYS A 768 3.26 -38.45 -44.28
CA LYS A 768 2.27 -39.28 -43.57
C LYS A 768 2.36 -39.15 -42.04
N ILE A 769 2.67 -37.95 -41.55
CA ILE A 769 2.83 -37.71 -40.12
C ILE A 769 1.44 -37.55 -39.49
N ASP A 770 1.10 -38.43 -38.57
CA ASP A 770 -0.05 -38.23 -37.69
C ASP A 770 0.31 -37.23 -36.59
N TYR A 771 0.03 -35.95 -36.85
CA TYR A 771 0.29 -34.85 -35.92
C TYR A 771 -0.67 -34.81 -34.71
N THR A 772 -1.61 -35.76 -34.59
CA THR A 772 -2.47 -35.91 -33.40
C THR A 772 -1.83 -36.76 -32.31
N ASP A 773 -0.78 -37.52 -32.64
CA ASP A 773 -0.01 -38.36 -31.70
C ASP A 773 0.57 -37.51 -30.54
N ALA A 774 0.39 -38.00 -29.32
CA ALA A 774 0.84 -37.35 -28.09
C ALA A 774 2.36 -37.04 -28.07
N LYS A 775 3.18 -37.79 -28.84
CA LYS A 775 4.62 -37.52 -28.97
C LYS A 775 4.93 -36.14 -29.56
N PHE A 776 3.99 -35.57 -30.34
CA PHE A 776 4.14 -34.25 -30.96
C PHE A 776 3.61 -33.09 -30.11
N SER A 777 3.16 -33.35 -28.88
CA SER A 777 2.67 -32.31 -27.95
C SER A 777 3.65 -31.14 -27.78
N SER A 778 4.96 -31.36 -27.86
CA SER A 778 5.96 -30.30 -27.77
C SER A 778 6.05 -29.37 -28.99
N ALA A 779 5.53 -29.81 -30.14
CA ALA A 779 5.40 -29.02 -31.37
C ALA A 779 4.12 -28.17 -31.40
N THR A 780 3.18 -28.40 -30.46
CA THR A 780 1.92 -27.68 -30.38
C THR A 780 1.87 -26.71 -29.20
N PHE A 781 1.06 -25.66 -29.31
CA PHE A 781 0.85 -24.69 -28.23
C PHE A 781 -0.50 -23.98 -28.34
N THR A 782 -1.06 -23.62 -27.19
CA THR A 782 -2.36 -22.93 -27.13
C THR A 782 -2.26 -21.45 -27.55
N VAL A 783 -3.39 -20.85 -27.92
CA VAL A 783 -3.46 -19.41 -28.19
C VAL A 783 -3.00 -18.56 -26.99
N PRO A 784 -3.41 -18.82 -25.73
CA PRO A 784 -2.84 -18.15 -24.56
C PRO A 784 -1.32 -18.29 -24.42
N ALA A 785 -0.75 -19.47 -24.71
CA ALA A 785 0.69 -19.68 -24.68
C ALA A 785 1.41 -18.84 -25.74
N ALA A 786 0.82 -18.67 -26.93
CA ALA A 786 1.32 -17.79 -27.99
C ALA A 786 1.35 -16.31 -27.54
N PHE A 787 0.26 -15.81 -26.93
CA PHE A 787 0.21 -14.45 -26.36
C PHE A 787 1.23 -14.24 -25.24
N HIS A 788 1.42 -15.25 -24.38
CA HIS A 788 2.42 -15.20 -23.33
C HIS A 788 3.85 -15.14 -23.91
N SER A 789 4.16 -15.98 -24.90
CA SER A 789 5.44 -15.98 -25.62
C SER A 789 5.72 -14.61 -26.26
N PHE A 790 4.71 -14.01 -26.90
CA PHE A 790 4.80 -12.65 -27.45
C PHE A 790 5.12 -11.60 -26.38
N ASP A 791 4.37 -11.57 -25.28
CA ASP A 791 4.57 -10.60 -24.20
C ASP A 791 5.94 -10.76 -23.52
N GLN A 792 6.44 -12.00 -23.42
CA GLN A 792 7.77 -12.32 -22.93
C GLN A 792 8.86 -11.81 -23.88
N SER A 793 8.71 -12.04 -25.19
CA SER A 793 9.62 -11.54 -26.23
C SER A 793 9.70 -10.02 -26.25
N ALA A 794 8.56 -9.33 -26.17
CA ALA A 794 8.49 -7.87 -26.09
C ALA A 794 9.20 -7.32 -24.84
N SER A 795 9.05 -8.02 -23.70
CA SER A 795 9.75 -7.67 -22.45
C SER A 795 11.27 -7.87 -22.58
N CYS A 796 11.72 -8.93 -23.26
CA CYS A 796 13.14 -9.18 -23.50
C CYS A 796 13.77 -8.09 -24.38
N LYS A 797 13.08 -7.66 -25.46
CA LYS A 797 13.55 -6.57 -26.34
C LYS A 797 13.79 -5.25 -25.59
N LEU A 798 13.00 -4.98 -24.55
CA LEU A 798 13.17 -3.80 -23.69
C LEU A 798 14.30 -3.94 -22.66
N ASN A 799 14.56 -5.16 -22.18
CA ASN A 799 15.51 -5.41 -21.10
C ASN A 799 16.94 -5.66 -21.60
N LEU A 800 17.13 -6.30 -22.75
CA LEU A 800 18.46 -6.65 -23.26
C LEU A 800 19.40 -5.44 -23.40
N PRO A 801 18.95 -4.28 -23.93
CA PRO A 801 19.82 -3.11 -24.04
C PRO A 801 20.37 -2.63 -22.70
N THR A 802 19.60 -2.80 -21.61
CA THR A 802 20.04 -2.44 -20.25
C THR A 802 21.09 -3.39 -19.68
N LEU A 803 21.33 -4.53 -20.34
CA LEU A 803 22.31 -5.55 -19.97
C LEU A 803 23.53 -5.55 -20.88
N LEU A 804 23.46 -4.91 -22.05
CA LEU A 804 24.56 -4.88 -23.02
C LEU A 804 25.82 -4.22 -22.44
N GLU A 805 25.67 -3.18 -21.62
CA GLU A 805 26.80 -2.54 -20.96
C GLU A 805 27.57 -3.52 -20.05
N PHE A 806 26.89 -4.49 -19.43
CA PHE A 806 27.54 -5.55 -18.65
C PHE A 806 28.17 -6.64 -19.53
N VAL A 807 27.61 -6.87 -20.71
CA VAL A 807 28.20 -7.79 -21.70
C VAL A 807 29.46 -7.19 -22.31
N ASP A 808 29.42 -5.90 -22.67
CA ASP A 808 30.54 -5.15 -23.23
C ASP A 808 31.70 -5.03 -22.24
N ASN A 809 31.37 -4.88 -20.94
CA ASN A 809 32.34 -4.93 -19.85
C ASN A 809 32.75 -6.34 -19.42
N LYS A 810 32.35 -7.39 -20.15
CA LYS A 810 32.63 -8.82 -19.86
C LYS A 810 32.19 -9.30 -18.47
N VAL A 811 31.28 -8.58 -17.82
CA VAL A 811 30.66 -8.96 -16.54
C VAL A 811 29.65 -10.09 -16.75
N LEU A 812 29.01 -10.13 -17.92
CA LEU A 812 28.07 -11.17 -18.32
C LEU A 812 28.42 -11.69 -19.72
N SER A 813 28.22 -12.98 -19.97
CA SER A 813 28.18 -13.46 -21.35
C SER A 813 26.87 -13.06 -22.03
N ILE A 814 26.86 -12.94 -23.36
CA ILE A 814 25.62 -12.64 -24.10
C ILE A 814 24.53 -13.71 -23.85
N GLY A 815 24.93 -14.95 -23.58
CA GLY A 815 24.04 -16.03 -23.18
C GLY A 815 23.42 -15.78 -21.79
N MET A 816 24.23 -15.37 -20.81
CA MET A 816 23.76 -15.01 -19.46
C MET A 816 22.86 -13.78 -19.48
N ALA A 817 23.18 -12.76 -20.29
CA ALA A 817 22.31 -11.60 -20.46
C ALA A 817 20.96 -11.99 -21.08
N ARG A 818 20.94 -12.94 -22.03
CA ARG A 818 19.73 -13.49 -22.65
C ARG A 818 18.89 -14.35 -21.69
N GLU A 819 19.51 -14.99 -20.72
CA GLU A 819 18.85 -15.68 -19.59
C GLU A 819 18.27 -14.69 -18.57
N LEU A 820 19.05 -13.68 -18.19
CA LEU A 820 18.69 -12.69 -17.18
C LEU A 820 17.54 -11.78 -17.63
N GLN A 821 17.43 -11.45 -18.92
CA GLN A 821 16.31 -10.67 -19.48
C GLN A 821 14.95 -11.37 -19.40
N LEU A 822 14.92 -12.72 -19.41
CA LEU A 822 13.70 -13.54 -19.35
C LEU A 822 13.11 -13.55 -17.95
N ARG A 823 13.95 -13.29 -16.94
CA ARG A 823 13.57 -13.05 -15.56
C ARG A 823 13.01 -11.63 -15.53
N THR A 824 11.75 -11.45 -15.15
CA THR A 824 10.95 -10.18 -15.24
C THR A 824 11.45 -9.05 -14.31
N LEU A 825 12.75 -9.02 -14.02
CA LEU A 825 13.38 -8.39 -12.88
C LEU A 825 14.21 -7.15 -13.21
N ILE A 826 14.47 -6.83 -14.49
CA ILE A 826 15.44 -5.77 -14.81
C ILE A 826 14.73 -4.56 -15.42
N ARG A 827 13.94 -3.87 -14.58
CA ARG A 827 13.87 -2.41 -14.66
C ARG A 827 14.85 -1.87 -13.61
N LEU A 828 16.13 -1.83 -13.96
CA LEU A 828 17.07 -0.97 -13.26
C LEU A 828 16.65 0.48 -13.58
N HIS A 829 15.84 1.07 -12.70
CA HIS A 829 15.82 2.52 -12.58
C HIS A 829 17.12 2.91 -11.87
N PHE A 830 18.19 3.06 -12.65
CA PHE A 830 19.33 3.87 -12.27
C PHE A 830 19.46 4.98 -13.31
N LEU A 831 18.62 6.00 -13.11
CA LEU A 831 18.94 7.42 -13.31
C LEU A 831 18.23 8.19 -12.20
#